data_AF-K0K2T1-F1
#
_entry.id   AF-K0K2T1-F1
#
_cell.length_a   1.000
_cell.length_b   1.000
_cell.length_c   1.000
_cell.angle_alpha   90.00
_cell.angle_beta   90.00
_cell.angle_gamma   90.00
#
_symmetry.space_group_name_H-M   'P 1'
#
loop_
_entity.id
_entity.type
_entity.pdbx_description
1 polymer ?
#
loop_
_entity_poly.entity_id
_entity_poly.type
_entity_poly.pdbx_seq_one_letter_code
_entity_poly.pdbx_strand_id
1 'polypeptide(L)'
;MRLTALSVAVLLMTGLATPTVAAPPAAGSPPGPLLGSTLGSTLGWTLAGTELVWTAPAPIPPGGAAIEFWEGDRLLGRPRPSADLRTYTLDRARVDSAQRLQVRASGRRLDAVEPVPATVAPPPAPAPRPAAAVDPGTPGPFPTTTGEYALDPITVPGYATPIEVQAVVVAPTDAPGKRPLALFLHGRHFTCYEPAAPNKILLSWPCPAGSRAVPSHRGYLQAQRLLASQGYVTVSVSANGINAQDALDPEAGAGARSALVRAHLAKWADWAGPDRASAPAIVRAAPVADLANVLLVGHSRGGEGVNRAATDSITAPPPGSGHDGPARWTIKGDLLIGPTIFGHNPAPDVPSVTVLPGCDGDVNDLQGQLYLDAARGLGRGTALHSALYVVGANHNFFNAEWTPGQAEAPADDDFSSPPADAVCSPGTATRLTPAQQQTAGATYVAAAARLFLAGDQRVLPLLDGSGVRAPSADPARVLSHAVGGARTPFVVPDDATTATGNARRCDQVTKNAATACVDPVEYRGSPHFTRFQGIEPEPGRYAVALAWSAAGQAAVVRPGREVSLAGSRELALRLVVPPNTTGTAFDVAVTDSAGRRAELGRVTLDGLPATGRMSARWAQEVRVPLTGVDPHHVVELELVPRGDAGQAWLVDAYGWNDGLPDPATGALPRVDVGVVTADEGDSGTRTYQVPVTVTGDGPGAVRLFAYDEVGRAFTQRLVTVEPGQHLVEIPMQVTGNTRWSPDALRVLLVKAVRGTVAGRFAGGLTVREDDPEPVLTVAPVADRVAEGGVLAWRAALSAPADVGILWVGAATVPADGPELSSTDVDEQWFRRQTYQEDPLPSRPLSTTGLRLTLYFPPGELTAELAVPTAADTDAEPAERLRLVFTTYQPDSREVVLTGTVTDPATR
;
A
#
# COMPACT_ATOMS: atom_id res chain seq x y z
N MET A 1 21.32 50.44 -18.04
CA MET A 1 21.38 51.13 -19.35
C MET A 1 22.37 50.41 -20.26
N ARG A 2 22.26 50.64 -21.58
CA ARG A 2 23.29 50.40 -22.62
C ARG A 2 24.53 51.31 -22.36
N LEU A 3 25.74 51.15 -22.93
CA LEU A 3 26.34 50.15 -23.85
C LEU A 3 27.89 50.21 -23.77
N THR A 4 28.54 49.23 -24.40
CA THR A 4 29.98 49.05 -24.73
C THR A 4 30.94 50.25 -24.86
N ALA A 5 32.21 49.98 -24.53
CA ALA A 5 33.40 50.51 -25.22
C ALA A 5 34.38 49.35 -25.58
N LEU A 6 35.56 49.64 -26.16
CA LEU A 6 36.20 48.81 -27.18
C LEU A 6 37.72 49.09 -27.36
N SER A 7 38.42 48.28 -28.19
CA SER A 7 39.69 48.59 -28.92
C SER A 7 41.05 48.45 -28.18
N VAL A 8 42.19 48.12 -28.83
CA VAL A 8 42.48 47.28 -30.03
C VAL A 8 43.99 46.86 -30.06
N ALA A 9 44.38 45.94 -30.97
CA ALA A 9 45.62 45.15 -30.99
C ALA A 9 46.91 45.78 -31.59
N VAL A 10 48.04 45.07 -31.37
CA VAL A 10 49.24 44.95 -32.24
C VAL A 10 49.77 43.50 -32.07
N LEU A 11 50.07 42.62 -33.05
CA LEU A 11 50.18 42.59 -34.52
C LEU A 11 51.62 42.67 -35.09
N LEU A 12 52.20 41.52 -35.49
CA LEU A 12 53.32 41.39 -36.46
C LEU A 12 53.39 39.97 -37.06
N MET A 13 53.73 39.84 -38.36
CA MET A 13 53.87 38.58 -39.12
C MET A 13 54.94 38.67 -40.22
N THR A 14 55.65 37.57 -40.50
CA THR A 14 56.21 37.12 -41.81
C THR A 14 56.94 35.76 -41.62
N GLY A 15 57.08 34.86 -42.60
CA GLY A 15 56.41 34.78 -43.91
C GLY A 15 57.19 34.06 -45.04
N LEU A 16 56.94 32.74 -45.23
CA LEU A 16 57.24 31.94 -46.47
C LEU A 16 58.75 31.68 -46.79
N ALA A 17 59.16 30.66 -47.57
CA ALA A 17 58.43 29.71 -48.43
C ALA A 17 59.00 28.26 -48.47
N THR A 18 58.17 27.35 -48.96
CA THR A 18 58.30 25.92 -49.33
C THR A 18 59.65 25.36 -49.85
N PRO A 19 59.89 24.04 -49.69
CA PRO A 19 59.65 23.13 -50.83
C PRO A 19 58.63 21.99 -50.56
N THR A 20 58.43 21.12 -51.56
CA THR A 20 57.37 20.10 -51.70
C THR A 20 57.50 18.86 -50.82
N VAL A 21 56.35 18.29 -50.41
CA VAL A 21 56.20 16.89 -49.95
C VAL A 21 55.06 16.23 -50.74
N ALA A 22 55.21 14.95 -51.10
CA ALA A 22 54.24 14.19 -51.90
C ALA A 22 53.18 13.48 -51.04
N ALA A 23 52.01 13.20 -51.62
CA ALA A 23 50.91 12.50 -50.95
C ALA A 23 50.80 11.02 -51.38
N PRO A 24 50.78 10.08 -50.42
CA PRO A 24 50.31 8.70 -50.60
C PRO A 24 48.97 8.50 -49.80
N PRO A 25 48.36 7.30 -49.68
CA PRO A 25 47.02 7.08 -50.21
C PRO A 25 45.91 7.15 -49.15
N ALA A 26 44.65 7.02 -49.59
CA ALA A 26 43.48 6.96 -48.73
C ALA A 26 43.57 5.82 -47.70
N ALA A 27 43.40 6.15 -46.42
CA ALA A 27 43.24 5.17 -45.35
C ALA A 27 41.85 4.50 -45.43
N GLY A 28 41.80 3.20 -45.17
CA GLY A 28 40.55 2.43 -45.21
C GLY A 28 39.59 2.78 -44.07
N SER A 29 38.32 2.42 -44.26
CA SER A 29 37.25 2.62 -43.29
C SER A 29 37.58 2.00 -41.92
N PRO A 30 37.34 2.70 -40.79
CA PRO A 30 37.10 2.05 -39.52
C PRO A 30 35.90 1.09 -39.65
N PRO A 31 35.85 -0.03 -38.90
CA PRO A 31 34.64 -0.82 -38.81
C PRO A 31 33.49 0.03 -38.24
N GLY A 32 32.26 -0.25 -38.68
CA GLY A 32 31.07 0.44 -38.18
C GLY A 32 30.86 0.22 -36.68
N PRO A 33 30.07 1.09 -36.01
CA PRO A 33 29.77 0.93 -34.60
C PRO A 33 29.02 -0.40 -34.37
N LEU A 34 29.63 -1.28 -33.58
CA LEU A 34 28.94 -2.45 -33.05
C LEU A 34 27.79 -1.96 -32.15
N LEU A 35 26.54 -2.22 -32.53
CA LEU A 35 25.33 -1.78 -31.83
C LEU A 35 25.05 -2.63 -30.57
N GLY A 36 26.04 -2.72 -29.68
CA GLY A 36 25.94 -3.33 -28.36
C GLY A 36 25.13 -2.48 -27.38
N SER A 37 23.84 -2.27 -27.65
CA SER A 37 22.91 -1.61 -26.71
C SER A 37 22.50 -2.57 -25.58
N THR A 38 23.46 -2.95 -24.74
CA THR A 38 23.27 -3.92 -23.66
C THR A 38 22.31 -3.39 -22.59
N LEU A 39 21.07 -3.88 -22.65
CA LEU A 39 20.10 -3.72 -21.58
C LEU A 39 20.61 -4.42 -20.32
N GLY A 40 20.84 -3.66 -19.23
CA GLY A 40 21.05 -4.24 -17.92
C GLY A 40 19.79 -4.99 -17.44
N SER A 41 19.90 -6.30 -17.28
CA SER A 41 18.84 -7.21 -16.86
C SER A 41 18.48 -6.99 -15.38
N THR A 42 17.19 -6.80 -15.10
CA THR A 42 16.65 -6.69 -13.73
C THR A 42 16.09 -8.04 -13.28
N LEU A 43 16.36 -8.40 -12.02
CA LEU A 43 16.12 -9.72 -11.42
C LEU A 43 14.68 -10.24 -11.63
N GLY A 44 14.53 -11.34 -12.37
CA GLY A 44 13.28 -12.10 -12.52
C GLY A 44 12.23 -11.51 -13.47
N TRP A 45 12.53 -10.42 -14.19
CA TRP A 45 11.58 -9.73 -15.07
C TRP A 45 11.54 -10.29 -16.50
N THR A 46 10.34 -10.38 -17.06
CA THR A 46 10.02 -10.80 -18.44
C THR A 46 8.83 -10.00 -18.98
N LEU A 47 8.67 -9.89 -20.30
CA LEU A 47 7.43 -9.47 -20.94
C LEU A 47 6.92 -10.60 -21.83
N ALA A 48 5.65 -10.96 -21.70
CA ALA A 48 5.00 -12.06 -22.41
C ALA A 48 3.70 -11.55 -23.01
N GLY A 49 3.72 -11.18 -24.29
CA GLY A 49 2.63 -10.41 -24.87
C GLY A 49 2.46 -9.06 -24.17
N THR A 50 1.21 -8.63 -23.93
CA THR A 50 0.93 -7.39 -23.19
C THR A 50 1.23 -7.49 -21.68
N GLU A 51 1.55 -8.68 -21.18
CA GLU A 51 1.79 -8.93 -19.76
C GLU A 51 3.25 -8.66 -19.39
N LEU A 52 3.48 -7.72 -18.46
CA LEU A 52 4.75 -7.62 -17.73
C LEU A 52 4.72 -8.64 -16.60
N VAL A 53 5.69 -9.55 -16.61
CA VAL A 53 5.68 -10.73 -15.76
C VAL A 53 6.99 -10.80 -14.95
N TRP A 54 6.88 -10.76 -13.63
CA TRP A 54 7.99 -11.00 -12.72
C TRP A 54 7.86 -12.35 -12.03
N THR A 55 8.94 -13.13 -11.99
CA THR A 55 8.98 -14.42 -11.29
C THR A 55 9.90 -14.34 -10.07
N ALA A 56 9.32 -14.51 -8.88
CA ALA A 56 10.03 -14.53 -7.62
C ALA A 56 10.87 -15.82 -7.44
N PRO A 57 12.03 -15.75 -6.75
CA PRO A 57 12.88 -16.92 -6.51
C PRO A 57 12.21 -17.99 -5.63
N ALA A 58 11.25 -17.59 -4.79
CA ALA A 58 10.39 -18.46 -3.99
C ALA A 58 8.96 -17.88 -3.96
N PRO A 59 7.93 -18.66 -3.59
CA PRO A 59 6.58 -18.14 -3.34
C PRO A 59 6.61 -17.02 -2.30
N ILE A 60 5.89 -15.92 -2.55
CA ILE A 60 5.77 -14.80 -1.61
C ILE A 60 4.44 -14.92 -0.86
N PRO A 61 4.44 -15.05 0.48
CA PRO A 61 3.21 -15.00 1.27
C PRO A 61 2.40 -13.72 0.97
N PRO A 62 1.13 -13.84 0.54
CA PRO A 62 0.34 -12.70 0.08
C PRO A 62 -0.25 -11.93 1.26
N GLY A 63 0.48 -10.93 1.72
CA GLY A 63 0.03 -10.00 2.75
C GLY A 63 -1.08 -9.03 2.33
N GLY A 64 -1.41 -8.14 3.25
CA GLY A 64 -2.29 -6.99 3.11
C GLY A 64 -1.79 -5.95 2.12
N ALA A 65 -0.49 -5.68 2.10
CA ALA A 65 0.11 -4.77 1.13
C ALA A 65 -0.26 -5.17 -0.32
N ALA A 66 -0.37 -4.18 -1.20
CA ALA A 66 -0.37 -4.45 -2.62
C ALA A 66 1.07 -4.74 -3.06
N ILE A 67 1.28 -5.82 -3.80
CA ILE A 67 2.47 -5.94 -4.65
C ILE A 67 2.24 -5.02 -5.85
N GLU A 68 3.27 -4.26 -6.20
CA GLU A 68 3.23 -3.18 -7.17
C GLU A 68 4.45 -3.24 -8.06
N PHE A 69 4.26 -3.02 -9.35
CA PHE A 69 5.35 -2.86 -10.31
C PHE A 69 5.64 -1.39 -10.53
N TRP A 70 6.90 -1.02 -10.40
CA TRP A 70 7.37 0.35 -10.46
C TRP A 70 8.50 0.48 -11.48
N GLU A 71 8.63 1.66 -12.08
CA GLU A 71 9.71 2.02 -12.98
C GLU A 71 10.37 3.31 -12.48
N GLY A 72 11.38 3.17 -11.63
CA GLY A 72 11.90 4.27 -10.81
C GLY A 72 10.80 4.79 -9.86
N ASP A 73 10.29 6.00 -10.13
CA ASP A 73 9.27 6.66 -9.31
C ASP A 73 7.90 6.75 -10.00
N ARG A 74 7.69 5.97 -11.07
CA ARG A 74 6.38 5.74 -11.71
C ARG A 74 5.82 4.39 -11.27
N LEU A 75 4.60 4.37 -10.76
CA LEU A 75 3.83 3.13 -10.59
C LEU A 75 3.35 2.68 -11.98
N LEU A 76 3.65 1.44 -12.36
CA LEU A 76 3.11 0.81 -13.57
C LEU A 76 1.74 0.20 -13.32
N GLY A 77 1.55 -0.40 -12.14
CA GLY A 77 0.29 -1.02 -11.72
C GLY A 77 0.48 -2.10 -10.67
N ARG A 78 -0.59 -2.84 -10.39
CA ARG A 78 -0.64 -3.93 -9.41
C ARG A 78 -0.79 -5.27 -10.15
N PRO A 79 0.24 -6.14 -10.18
CA PRO A 79 0.15 -7.42 -10.86
C PRO A 79 -0.84 -8.40 -10.22
N ARG A 80 -1.51 -9.17 -11.08
CA ARG A 80 -2.22 -10.40 -10.78
C ARG A 80 -1.21 -11.48 -10.34
N PRO A 81 -1.32 -12.07 -9.15
CA PRO A 81 -0.48 -13.21 -8.74
C PRO A 81 -0.91 -14.51 -9.43
N SER A 82 0.04 -15.42 -9.63
CA SER A 82 -0.22 -16.83 -9.93
C SER A 82 -0.74 -17.56 -8.69
N ALA A 83 -1.41 -18.70 -8.91
CA ALA A 83 -1.96 -19.53 -7.85
C ALA A 83 -0.90 -20.05 -6.87
N ASP A 84 0.33 -20.29 -7.34
CA ASP A 84 1.50 -20.73 -6.55
C ASP A 84 2.34 -19.58 -5.97
N LEU A 85 1.88 -18.32 -6.13
CA LEU A 85 2.48 -17.12 -5.52
C LEU A 85 3.93 -16.82 -5.94
N ARG A 86 4.41 -17.43 -7.03
CA ARG A 86 5.74 -17.18 -7.62
C ARG A 86 5.72 -16.13 -8.72
N THR A 87 4.70 -16.12 -9.55
CA THR A 87 4.66 -15.30 -10.78
C THR A 87 3.66 -14.17 -10.62
N TYR A 88 4.02 -12.98 -11.06
CA TYR A 88 3.28 -11.75 -10.88
C TYR A 88 3.13 -11.06 -12.24
N THR A 89 1.89 -10.86 -12.66
CA THR A 89 1.52 -10.54 -14.03
C THR A 89 0.72 -9.24 -14.08
N LEU A 90 1.29 -8.19 -14.67
CA LEU A 90 0.63 -6.91 -14.90
C LEU A 90 0.29 -6.75 -16.37
N ASP A 91 -1.02 -6.74 -16.65
CA ASP A 91 -1.56 -6.49 -17.99
C ASP A 91 -1.24 -5.07 -18.48
N ARG A 92 -0.99 -4.93 -19.79
CA ARG A 92 -0.95 -3.64 -20.51
C ARG A 92 0.16 -2.68 -20.07
N ALA A 93 1.22 -3.19 -19.46
CA ALA A 93 2.28 -2.38 -18.87
C ALA A 93 3.18 -1.70 -19.93
N ARG A 94 3.08 -0.36 -20.06
CA ARG A 94 3.95 0.44 -20.93
C ARG A 94 5.29 0.76 -20.21
N VAL A 95 6.35 0.01 -20.54
CA VAL A 95 7.71 0.12 -19.96
C VAL A 95 8.64 0.90 -20.90
N ASP A 96 9.37 1.87 -20.35
CA ASP A 96 10.34 2.72 -21.05
C ASP A 96 11.79 2.22 -20.84
N SER A 97 12.07 1.59 -19.70
CA SER A 97 13.41 1.12 -19.33
C SER A 97 13.36 -0.04 -18.33
N ALA A 98 13.66 -1.25 -18.81
CA ALA A 98 13.74 -2.47 -17.98
C ALA A 98 14.70 -2.31 -16.78
N GLN A 99 15.78 -1.55 -16.95
CA GLN A 99 16.80 -1.23 -15.94
C GLN A 99 16.24 -0.49 -14.72
N ARG A 100 15.11 0.22 -14.88
CA ARG A 100 14.44 0.97 -13.81
C ARG A 100 13.31 0.18 -13.12
N LEU A 101 13.02 -1.05 -13.56
CA LEU A 101 11.97 -1.89 -12.98
C LEU A 101 12.28 -2.27 -11.53
N GLN A 102 11.25 -2.24 -10.68
CA GLN A 102 11.29 -2.59 -9.25
C GLN A 102 9.94 -3.19 -8.82
N VAL A 103 9.97 -4.25 -8.02
CA VAL A 103 8.78 -4.81 -7.37
C VAL A 103 8.73 -4.27 -5.96
N ARG A 104 7.63 -3.61 -5.60
CA ARG A 104 7.43 -2.98 -4.29
C ARG A 104 6.21 -3.54 -3.58
N ALA A 105 6.21 -3.55 -2.25
CA ALA A 105 5.03 -3.80 -1.43
C ALA A 105 5.08 -2.93 -0.16
N SER A 106 4.10 -2.04 0.00
CA SER A 106 4.15 -0.98 1.03
C SER A 106 5.49 -0.22 0.97
N GLY A 107 5.88 0.23 -0.21
CA GLY A 107 7.23 0.74 -0.49
C GLY A 107 8.29 -0.36 -0.68
N ARG A 108 8.47 -1.28 0.30
CA ARG A 108 9.55 -2.29 0.40
C ARG A 108 9.82 -3.03 -0.92
N ARG A 109 11.08 -3.05 -1.38
CA ARG A 109 11.52 -3.67 -2.62
C ARG A 109 11.69 -5.17 -2.42
N LEU A 110 11.17 -5.96 -3.35
CA LEU A 110 11.14 -7.41 -3.27
C LEU A 110 12.08 -8.09 -4.29
N ASP A 111 12.45 -7.38 -5.36
CA ASP A 111 13.35 -7.85 -6.43
C ASP A 111 14.81 -7.44 -6.23
N ALA A 112 15.19 -6.92 -5.05
CA ALA A 112 16.58 -6.65 -4.68
C ALA A 112 16.79 -6.69 -3.17
N VAL A 113 18.03 -6.97 -2.74
CA VAL A 113 18.44 -6.78 -1.34
C VAL A 113 18.63 -5.28 -1.09
N GLU A 114 17.77 -4.70 -0.24
CA GLU A 114 17.91 -3.30 0.18
C GLU A 114 19.21 -3.10 0.98
N PRO A 115 20.01 -2.05 0.71
CA PRO A 115 21.16 -1.70 1.53
C PRO A 115 20.69 -1.39 2.96
N VAL A 116 21.07 -2.24 3.92
CA VAL A 116 20.65 -2.08 5.32
C VAL A 116 21.32 -0.82 5.90
N PRO A 117 20.54 0.18 6.36
CA PRO A 117 21.11 1.37 6.99
C PRO A 117 21.92 1.00 8.24
N ALA A 118 22.99 1.73 8.52
CA ALA A 118 23.89 1.44 9.63
C ALA A 118 23.14 1.30 10.95
N THR A 119 23.37 0.19 11.66
CA THR A 119 22.62 -0.18 12.87
C THR A 119 22.96 0.73 14.05
N VAL A 120 22.25 1.85 14.16
CA VAL A 120 22.20 2.62 15.41
C VAL A 120 21.59 1.71 16.48
N ALA A 121 22.26 1.61 17.64
CA ALA A 121 21.70 0.87 18.77
C ALA A 121 20.43 1.59 19.25
N PRO A 122 19.24 0.96 19.18
CA PRO A 122 18.01 1.61 19.61
C PRO A 122 18.00 1.76 21.13
N PRO A 123 17.28 2.77 21.67
CA PRO A 123 17.01 2.83 23.10
C PRO A 123 16.14 1.62 23.51
N PRO A 124 16.15 1.25 24.81
CA PRO A 124 15.22 0.25 25.32
C PRO A 124 13.75 0.67 25.09
N ALA A 125 12.84 -0.30 25.15
CA ALA A 125 11.41 -0.03 25.07
C ALA A 125 10.99 1.06 26.09
N PRO A 126 10.10 2.01 25.72
CA PRO A 126 9.72 3.11 26.59
C PRO A 126 9.26 2.66 28.00
N ALA A 127 9.47 3.53 28.98
CA ALA A 127 9.02 3.28 30.34
C ALA A 127 7.49 3.03 30.38
N PRO A 128 6.99 2.11 31.23
CA PRO A 128 5.56 1.87 31.35
C PRO A 128 4.84 3.14 31.79
N ARG A 129 3.84 3.56 31.01
CA ARG A 129 2.92 4.63 31.36
C ARG A 129 2.12 4.28 32.65
N PRO A 130 1.59 5.28 33.38
CA PRO A 130 0.73 5.03 34.54
C PRO A 130 -0.44 4.08 34.22
N ALA A 131 -0.92 3.33 35.21
CA ALA A 131 -2.05 2.43 35.02
C ALA A 131 -3.35 3.23 34.83
N ALA A 132 -4.17 2.83 33.85
CA ALA A 132 -5.55 3.29 33.77
C ALA A 132 -6.37 2.77 34.96
N ALA A 133 -7.40 3.53 35.37
CA ALA A 133 -8.29 3.16 36.48
C ALA A 133 -9.23 1.98 36.17
N VAL A 134 -9.30 1.56 34.89
CA VAL A 134 -10.09 0.41 34.42
C VAL A 134 -9.23 -0.41 33.49
N ASP A 135 -9.18 -1.72 33.70
CA ASP A 135 -8.50 -2.66 32.83
C ASP A 135 -9.51 -3.46 31.97
N PRO A 136 -9.58 -3.20 30.65
CA PRO A 136 -10.49 -3.91 29.75
C PRO A 136 -10.04 -5.33 29.39
N GLY A 137 -8.79 -5.73 29.68
CA GLY A 137 -8.30 -7.09 29.39
C GLY A 137 -8.79 -8.16 30.39
N THR A 138 -9.50 -7.75 31.44
CA THR A 138 -10.03 -8.63 32.48
C THR A 138 -11.23 -9.46 31.98
N PRO A 139 -11.22 -10.80 32.15
CA PRO A 139 -12.38 -11.64 31.85
C PRO A 139 -13.62 -11.24 32.65
N GLY A 140 -14.80 -11.33 32.01
CA GLY A 140 -16.07 -11.10 32.66
C GLY A 140 -16.66 -12.36 33.33
N PRO A 141 -17.85 -12.25 33.93
CA PRO A 141 -18.44 -13.31 34.76
C PRO A 141 -19.12 -14.44 33.97
N PHE A 142 -19.30 -14.31 32.65
CA PHE A 142 -20.06 -15.28 31.88
C PHE A 142 -19.16 -16.44 31.38
N PRO A 143 -19.58 -17.71 31.54
CA PRO A 143 -18.97 -18.81 30.79
C PRO A 143 -19.19 -18.59 29.29
N THR A 144 -18.42 -19.27 28.44
CA THR A 144 -18.48 -19.07 26.98
C THR A 144 -18.71 -20.38 26.25
N THR A 145 -19.53 -20.32 25.19
CA THR A 145 -19.72 -21.39 24.21
C THR A 145 -19.05 -21.02 22.90
N THR A 146 -18.65 -22.01 22.09
CA THR A 146 -18.00 -21.83 20.79
C THR A 146 -18.57 -22.82 19.78
N GLY A 147 -18.73 -22.38 18.54
CA GLY A 147 -19.15 -23.22 17.42
C GLY A 147 -19.13 -22.47 16.10
N GLU A 148 -19.33 -23.17 15.00
CA GLU A 148 -19.19 -22.61 13.65
C GLU A 148 -20.51 -22.67 12.86
N TYR A 149 -20.60 -21.87 11.80
CA TYR A 149 -21.59 -22.05 10.75
C TYR A 149 -20.98 -21.83 9.37
N ALA A 150 -21.57 -22.47 8.37
CA ALA A 150 -21.43 -22.14 6.96
C ALA A 150 -22.84 -22.04 6.36
N LEU A 151 -23.04 -21.06 5.49
CA LEU A 151 -24.28 -20.85 4.72
C LEU A 151 -23.97 -20.90 3.22
N ASP A 152 -25.01 -20.79 2.40
CA ASP A 152 -24.85 -20.62 0.94
C ASP A 152 -23.93 -19.42 0.61
N PRO A 153 -23.02 -19.54 -0.35
CA PRO A 153 -22.09 -18.47 -0.71
C PRO A 153 -22.78 -17.31 -1.43
N ILE A 154 -22.16 -16.12 -1.39
CA ILE A 154 -22.65 -14.92 -2.09
C ILE A 154 -21.87 -14.64 -3.38
N THR A 155 -22.55 -14.12 -4.40
CA THR A 155 -21.91 -13.55 -5.58
C THR A 155 -21.74 -12.04 -5.39
N VAL A 156 -20.57 -11.51 -5.76
CA VAL A 156 -20.27 -10.07 -5.75
C VAL A 156 -19.82 -9.68 -7.17
N PRO A 157 -20.25 -8.53 -7.74
CA PRO A 157 -19.80 -8.10 -9.07
C PRO A 157 -18.28 -8.02 -9.18
N GLY A 158 -17.73 -8.49 -10.30
CA GLY A 158 -16.28 -8.56 -10.54
C GLY A 158 -15.59 -9.80 -9.96
N TYR A 159 -16.27 -10.60 -9.13
CA TYR A 159 -15.74 -11.85 -8.58
C TYR A 159 -16.29 -13.04 -9.38
N ALA A 160 -15.40 -13.83 -9.97
CA ALA A 160 -15.75 -14.97 -10.82
C ALA A 160 -16.21 -16.20 -10.02
N THR A 161 -15.63 -16.42 -8.84
CA THR A 161 -16.03 -17.46 -7.88
C THR A 161 -16.84 -16.85 -6.73
N PRO A 162 -17.99 -17.43 -6.35
CA PRO A 162 -18.74 -17.03 -5.15
C PRO A 162 -17.91 -17.08 -3.86
N ILE A 163 -18.15 -16.12 -2.98
CA ILE A 163 -17.46 -15.92 -1.71
C ILE A 163 -18.19 -16.69 -0.60
N GLU A 164 -17.45 -17.35 0.28
CA GLU A 164 -18.01 -18.16 1.35
C GLU A 164 -18.68 -17.33 2.45
N VAL A 165 -19.72 -17.90 3.06
CA VAL A 165 -20.43 -17.30 4.21
C VAL A 165 -20.21 -18.19 5.43
N GLN A 166 -18.94 -18.32 5.83
CA GLN A 166 -18.48 -19.14 6.96
C GLN A 166 -18.04 -18.25 8.14
N ALA A 167 -18.32 -18.67 9.37
CA ALA A 167 -17.82 -17.99 10.56
C ALA A 167 -17.66 -18.90 11.79
N VAL A 168 -16.77 -18.50 12.70
CA VAL A 168 -16.69 -19.02 14.08
C VAL A 168 -17.32 -18.03 15.06
N VAL A 169 -18.21 -18.54 15.91
CA VAL A 169 -18.99 -17.78 16.89
C VAL A 169 -18.52 -18.16 18.29
N VAL A 170 -18.22 -17.16 19.11
CA VAL A 170 -18.04 -17.33 20.56
C VAL A 170 -19.01 -16.40 21.26
N ALA A 171 -19.81 -16.94 22.17
CA ALA A 171 -20.85 -16.19 22.87
C ALA A 171 -20.88 -16.53 24.37
N PRO A 172 -21.35 -15.60 25.22
CA PRO A 172 -21.66 -15.93 26.61
C PRO A 172 -22.73 -17.01 26.69
N THR A 173 -22.63 -17.90 27.68
CA THR A 173 -23.80 -18.60 28.22
C THR A 173 -24.36 -17.81 29.42
N ASP A 174 -25.61 -18.06 29.76
CA ASP A 174 -26.28 -17.53 30.98
C ASP A 174 -26.37 -15.99 31.10
N ALA A 175 -25.90 -15.25 30.10
CA ALA A 175 -26.05 -13.79 30.02
C ALA A 175 -27.49 -13.40 29.65
N PRO A 176 -28.19 -12.62 30.51
CA PRO A 176 -29.58 -12.25 30.26
C PRO A 176 -29.74 -11.15 29.22
N GLY A 177 -30.91 -11.13 28.57
CA GLY A 177 -31.34 -10.10 27.62
C GLY A 177 -30.76 -10.26 26.21
N LYS A 178 -30.93 -9.22 25.39
CA LYS A 178 -30.15 -9.09 24.15
C LYS A 178 -28.72 -8.65 24.49
N ARG A 179 -27.74 -9.08 23.71
CA ARG A 179 -26.31 -8.82 23.94
C ARG A 179 -25.67 -8.17 22.70
N PRO A 180 -24.89 -7.09 22.82
CA PRO A 180 -24.26 -6.43 21.66
C PRO A 180 -23.35 -7.37 20.86
N LEU A 181 -23.19 -7.10 19.57
CA LEU A 181 -22.48 -7.95 18.61
C LEU A 181 -21.11 -7.36 18.24
N ALA A 182 -20.06 -8.19 18.27
CA ALA A 182 -18.75 -7.85 17.71
C ALA A 182 -18.45 -8.78 16.52
N LEU A 183 -18.35 -8.22 15.31
CA LEU A 183 -18.02 -8.96 14.08
C LEU A 183 -16.54 -8.74 13.72
N PHE A 184 -15.78 -9.81 13.61
CA PHE A 184 -14.37 -9.82 13.23
C PHE A 184 -14.22 -10.24 11.76
N LEU A 185 -13.40 -9.54 11.00
CA LEU A 185 -13.04 -9.85 9.62
C LEU A 185 -11.52 -9.97 9.48
N HIS A 186 -11.04 -11.14 9.03
CA HIS A 186 -9.61 -11.30 8.76
C HIS A 186 -9.18 -10.60 7.47
N GLY A 187 -7.88 -10.32 7.39
CA GLY A 187 -7.28 -9.66 6.24
C GLY A 187 -6.86 -10.61 5.12
N ARG A 188 -5.97 -10.10 4.28
CA ARG A 188 -5.41 -10.86 3.16
C ARG A 188 -4.27 -11.74 3.65
N HIS A 189 -4.36 -13.00 3.27
CA HIS A 189 -3.42 -14.07 3.52
C HIS A 189 -3.65 -15.14 2.44
N PHE A 190 -2.76 -16.14 2.30
CA PHE A 190 -3.01 -17.22 1.35
C PHE A 190 -4.23 -18.05 1.78
N THR A 191 -4.92 -18.63 0.81
CA THR A 191 -6.29 -19.14 1.02
C THR A 191 -6.32 -20.64 1.22
N CYS A 192 -5.37 -21.36 0.64
CA CYS A 192 -5.29 -22.81 0.72
C CYS A 192 -3.85 -23.29 0.96
N TYR A 193 -3.70 -24.45 1.60
CA TYR A 193 -2.41 -25.10 1.86
C TYR A 193 -2.52 -26.61 1.69
N GLU A 194 -1.42 -27.29 1.36
CA GLU A 194 -1.37 -28.76 1.30
C GLU A 194 -0.72 -29.33 2.57
N PRO A 195 -1.48 -30.03 3.46
CA PRO A 195 -0.91 -30.56 4.71
C PRO A 195 0.22 -31.58 4.53
N ALA A 196 0.32 -32.21 3.35
CA ALA A 196 1.40 -33.13 2.99
C ALA A 196 2.63 -32.42 2.38
N ALA A 197 2.54 -31.14 2.07
CA ALA A 197 3.57 -30.33 1.42
C ALA A 197 3.56 -28.90 2.00
N PRO A 198 4.06 -28.69 3.23
CA PRO A 198 3.87 -27.43 3.97
C PRO A 198 4.47 -26.18 3.30
N ASN A 199 5.40 -26.34 2.36
CA ASN A 199 5.95 -25.23 1.56
C ASN A 199 5.03 -24.82 0.39
N LYS A 200 3.92 -25.53 0.16
CA LYS A 200 2.97 -25.30 -0.94
C LYS A 200 1.72 -24.61 -0.41
N ILE A 201 1.85 -23.29 -0.30
CA ILE A 201 0.76 -22.35 -0.07
C ILE A 201 0.16 -21.94 -1.42
N LEU A 202 -1.15 -21.67 -1.45
CA LEU A 202 -1.88 -21.34 -2.68
C LEU A 202 -2.82 -20.16 -2.47
N LEU A 203 -2.92 -19.32 -3.50
CA LEU A 203 -3.91 -18.25 -3.60
C LEU A 203 -4.95 -18.63 -4.66
N SER A 204 -5.99 -19.33 -4.24
CA SER A 204 -7.02 -19.92 -5.10
C SER A 204 -8.35 -20.11 -4.35
N TRP A 205 -9.47 -20.09 -5.05
CA TRP A 205 -10.78 -20.41 -4.48
C TRP A 205 -11.75 -21.02 -5.51
N PRO A 206 -12.46 -22.12 -5.19
CA PRO A 206 -12.34 -22.94 -3.98
C PRO A 206 -10.98 -23.65 -3.89
N CYS A 207 -10.65 -24.24 -2.75
CA CYS A 207 -9.37 -24.95 -2.59
C CYS A 207 -9.30 -26.22 -3.46
N PRO A 208 -8.22 -26.42 -4.25
CA PRO A 208 -8.07 -27.58 -5.11
C PRO A 208 -7.92 -28.88 -4.32
N ALA A 209 -8.26 -30.01 -4.95
CA ALA A 209 -8.21 -31.34 -4.33
C ALA A 209 -6.81 -31.65 -3.75
N GLY A 210 -6.78 -32.14 -2.50
CA GLY A 210 -5.55 -32.39 -1.74
C GLY A 210 -5.14 -31.22 -0.82
N SER A 211 -5.58 -30.00 -1.10
CA SER A 211 -5.39 -28.83 -0.24
C SER A 211 -6.56 -28.61 0.73
N ARG A 212 -6.36 -27.75 1.73
CA ARG A 212 -7.36 -27.28 2.70
C ARG A 212 -7.40 -25.76 2.72
N ALA A 213 -8.56 -25.19 3.08
CA ALA A 213 -8.67 -23.76 3.36
C ALA A 213 -7.90 -23.37 4.63
N VAL A 214 -7.22 -22.22 4.60
CA VAL A 214 -6.57 -21.64 5.79
C VAL A 214 -7.65 -21.08 6.72
N PRO A 215 -7.73 -21.49 7.99
CA PRO A 215 -8.83 -21.14 8.89
C PRO A 215 -8.67 -19.74 9.51
N SER A 216 -8.19 -18.74 8.75
CA SER A 216 -7.83 -17.38 9.19
C SER A 216 -8.84 -16.66 10.11
N HIS A 217 -10.13 -17.03 10.03
CA HIS A 217 -11.19 -16.52 10.91
C HIS A 217 -11.11 -17.04 12.36
N ARG A 218 -10.46 -18.18 12.64
CA ARG A 218 -10.23 -18.73 13.99
C ARG A 218 -9.16 -17.97 14.77
N GLY A 219 -8.33 -17.17 14.09
CA GLY A 219 -7.18 -16.46 14.67
C GLY A 219 -7.47 -15.55 15.86
N TYR A 220 -8.72 -15.08 16.01
CA TYR A 220 -9.12 -14.13 17.05
C TYR A 220 -9.80 -14.79 18.27
N LEU A 221 -9.77 -16.13 18.39
CA LEU A 221 -10.45 -16.87 19.45
C LEU A 221 -10.11 -16.41 20.88
N GLN A 222 -8.92 -15.85 21.15
CA GLN A 222 -8.60 -15.23 22.44
C GLN A 222 -9.43 -13.97 22.69
N ALA A 223 -9.45 -13.03 21.74
CA ALA A 223 -10.24 -11.80 21.84
C ALA A 223 -11.74 -12.10 21.87
N GLN A 224 -12.20 -13.05 21.05
CA GLN A 224 -13.59 -13.51 21.05
C GLN A 224 -14.01 -14.11 22.40
N ARG A 225 -13.17 -14.93 23.04
CA ARG A 225 -13.45 -15.48 24.39
C ARG A 225 -13.45 -14.40 25.48
N LEU A 226 -12.53 -13.43 25.42
CA LEU A 226 -12.53 -12.30 26.35
C LEU A 226 -13.84 -11.51 26.24
N LEU A 227 -14.21 -11.08 25.04
CA LEU A 227 -15.46 -10.34 24.79
C LEU A 227 -16.70 -11.16 25.15
N ALA A 228 -16.71 -12.46 24.83
CA ALA A 228 -17.80 -13.35 25.22
C ALA A 228 -17.94 -13.48 26.74
N SER A 229 -16.84 -13.57 27.50
CA SER A 229 -16.89 -13.59 28.98
C SER A 229 -17.41 -12.28 29.58
N GLN A 230 -17.14 -11.15 28.92
CA GLN A 230 -17.70 -9.82 29.23
C GLN A 230 -19.16 -9.67 28.75
N GLY A 231 -19.68 -10.64 28.00
CA GLY A 231 -21.07 -10.74 27.60
C GLY A 231 -21.39 -10.09 26.25
N TYR A 232 -20.45 -10.03 25.32
CA TYR A 232 -20.70 -9.69 23.91
C TYR A 232 -20.89 -10.97 23.08
N VAL A 233 -21.84 -10.99 22.14
CA VAL A 233 -21.84 -12.05 21.12
C VAL A 233 -20.75 -11.73 20.12
N THR A 234 -19.88 -12.68 19.80
CA THR A 234 -18.79 -12.47 18.85
C THR A 234 -18.89 -13.44 17.68
N VAL A 235 -18.56 -12.96 16.49
CA VAL A 235 -18.54 -13.75 15.26
C VAL A 235 -17.34 -13.33 14.43
N SER A 236 -16.54 -14.28 13.95
CA SER A 236 -15.38 -14.02 13.09
C SER A 236 -15.55 -14.74 11.76
N VAL A 237 -15.52 -13.98 10.67
CA VAL A 237 -15.96 -14.43 9.33
C VAL A 237 -14.79 -14.72 8.40
N SER A 238 -14.97 -15.73 7.53
CA SER A 238 -14.01 -16.12 6.51
C SER A 238 -14.13 -15.26 5.26
N ALA A 239 -13.01 -14.87 4.66
CA ALA A 239 -12.94 -14.04 3.46
C ALA A 239 -11.88 -14.55 2.45
N ASN A 240 -11.63 -15.86 2.44
CA ASN A 240 -10.65 -16.50 1.56
C ASN A 240 -11.09 -16.40 0.09
N GLY A 241 -12.38 -16.53 -0.22
CA GLY A 241 -12.91 -16.31 -1.57
C GLY A 241 -12.66 -14.90 -2.10
N ILE A 242 -12.51 -13.90 -1.22
CA ILE A 242 -12.10 -12.54 -1.61
C ILE A 242 -10.59 -12.48 -1.82
N ASN A 243 -9.79 -12.98 -0.86
CA ASN A 243 -8.32 -12.99 -0.95
C ASN A 243 -7.81 -13.61 -2.27
N ALA A 244 -8.45 -14.67 -2.75
CA ALA A 244 -8.09 -15.35 -4.00
C ALA A 244 -8.32 -14.53 -5.29
N GLN A 245 -9.08 -13.43 -5.21
CA GLN A 245 -9.57 -12.69 -6.38
C GLN A 245 -9.29 -11.17 -6.28
N ASP A 246 -8.97 -10.64 -5.09
CA ASP A 246 -8.85 -9.20 -4.82
C ASP A 246 -7.64 -8.48 -5.44
N ALA A 247 -6.82 -9.17 -6.24
CA ALA A 247 -5.80 -8.56 -7.08
C ALA A 247 -6.38 -7.99 -8.40
N LEU A 248 -7.56 -8.43 -8.83
CA LEU A 248 -8.27 -7.90 -10.00
C LEU A 248 -9.26 -6.78 -9.66
N ASP A 249 -9.50 -6.54 -8.37
CA ASP A 249 -10.39 -5.47 -7.89
C ASP A 249 -9.59 -4.16 -7.71
N PRO A 250 -9.92 -3.05 -8.40
CA PRO A 250 -9.26 -1.77 -8.17
C PRO A 250 -9.49 -1.19 -6.76
N GLU A 251 -10.52 -1.66 -6.03
CA GLU A 251 -10.74 -1.38 -4.61
C GLU A 251 -10.06 -2.41 -3.67
N ALA A 252 -9.22 -3.29 -4.22
CA ALA A 252 -8.44 -4.31 -3.50
C ALA A 252 -9.26 -5.21 -2.54
N GLY A 253 -10.54 -5.42 -2.85
CA GLY A 253 -11.49 -6.21 -2.07
C GLY A 253 -12.28 -5.44 -1.02
N ALA A 254 -12.09 -4.11 -0.86
CA ALA A 254 -12.81 -3.34 0.16
C ALA A 254 -14.34 -3.40 -0.03
N GLY A 255 -14.83 -3.28 -1.26
CA GLY A 255 -16.25 -3.39 -1.59
C GLY A 255 -16.81 -4.80 -1.35
N ALA A 256 -16.09 -5.84 -1.79
CA ALA A 256 -16.49 -7.23 -1.57
C ALA A 256 -16.52 -7.62 -0.08
N ARG A 257 -15.54 -7.13 0.70
CA ARG A 257 -15.48 -7.34 2.16
C ARG A 257 -16.65 -6.66 2.87
N SER A 258 -17.05 -5.47 2.43
CA SER A 258 -18.27 -4.80 2.91
C SER A 258 -19.54 -5.59 2.57
N ALA A 259 -19.68 -6.07 1.33
CA ALA A 259 -20.82 -6.90 0.93
C ALA A 259 -20.95 -8.17 1.80
N LEU A 260 -19.82 -8.85 2.05
CA LEU A 260 -19.74 -10.02 2.93
C LEU A 260 -20.13 -9.70 4.39
N VAL A 261 -19.59 -8.62 4.98
CA VAL A 261 -19.94 -8.18 6.33
C VAL A 261 -21.43 -7.84 6.43
N ARG A 262 -21.96 -7.07 5.47
CA ARG A 262 -23.39 -6.69 5.42
C ARG A 262 -24.30 -7.91 5.22
N ALA A 263 -23.89 -8.90 4.42
CA ALA A 263 -24.61 -10.17 4.27
C ALA A 263 -24.64 -10.98 5.58
N HIS A 264 -23.54 -11.06 6.32
CA HIS A 264 -23.53 -11.68 7.65
C HIS A 264 -24.41 -10.91 8.65
N LEU A 265 -24.31 -9.58 8.72
CA LEU A 265 -25.15 -8.76 9.62
C LEU A 265 -26.65 -8.88 9.29
N ALA A 266 -27.01 -9.02 8.01
CA ALA A 266 -28.38 -9.31 7.61
C ALA A 266 -28.88 -10.66 8.17
N LYS A 267 -28.08 -11.73 8.08
CA LYS A 267 -28.43 -13.03 8.69
C LYS A 267 -28.52 -12.96 10.21
N TRP A 268 -27.64 -12.22 10.87
CA TRP A 268 -27.74 -11.97 12.31
C TRP A 268 -29.00 -11.17 12.69
N ALA A 269 -29.45 -10.24 11.85
CA ALA A 269 -30.72 -9.53 12.03
C ALA A 269 -31.95 -10.47 11.86
N ASP A 270 -31.90 -11.42 10.91
CA ASP A 270 -32.93 -12.46 10.74
C ASP A 270 -33.00 -13.38 11.99
N TRP A 271 -31.84 -13.85 12.47
CA TRP A 271 -31.71 -14.73 13.63
C TRP A 271 -31.92 -14.04 14.99
N ALA A 272 -31.97 -12.70 15.01
CA ALA A 272 -32.44 -11.90 16.14
C ALA A 272 -33.96 -11.63 16.11
N GLY A 273 -34.63 -12.04 15.02
CA GLY A 273 -36.06 -11.93 14.78
C GLY A 273 -36.75 -13.30 14.61
N PRO A 274 -37.79 -13.41 13.75
CA PRO A 274 -38.59 -14.64 13.60
C PRO A 274 -37.79 -15.88 13.19
N ASP A 275 -36.76 -15.71 12.36
CA ASP A 275 -36.01 -16.83 11.76
C ASP A 275 -35.00 -17.47 12.73
N ARG A 276 -34.98 -17.06 14.01
CA ARG A 276 -34.13 -17.66 15.04
C ARG A 276 -34.28 -19.18 15.16
N ALA A 277 -35.43 -19.76 14.82
CA ALA A 277 -35.62 -21.21 14.82
C ALA A 277 -34.77 -21.93 13.74
N SER A 278 -34.60 -21.34 12.55
CA SER A 278 -33.79 -21.90 11.46
C SER A 278 -32.29 -21.60 11.59
N ALA A 279 -31.91 -20.67 12.48
CA ALA A 279 -30.52 -20.27 12.72
C ALA A 279 -29.59 -21.45 13.07
N PRO A 280 -28.28 -21.36 12.74
CA PRO A 280 -27.30 -22.39 13.09
C PRO A 280 -27.27 -22.73 14.59
N ALA A 281 -26.86 -23.94 14.94
CA ALA A 281 -26.93 -24.44 16.32
C ALA A 281 -26.25 -23.53 17.35
N ILE A 282 -25.07 -22.98 17.02
CA ILE A 282 -24.35 -22.03 17.89
C ILE A 282 -25.10 -20.69 18.06
N VAL A 283 -25.80 -20.21 17.03
CA VAL A 283 -26.59 -18.96 17.07
C VAL A 283 -27.86 -19.13 17.91
N ARG A 284 -28.44 -20.34 17.94
CA ARG A 284 -29.56 -20.70 18.82
C ARG A 284 -29.13 -20.86 20.28
N ALA A 285 -27.90 -21.32 20.52
CA ALA A 285 -27.31 -21.47 21.85
C ALA A 285 -26.80 -20.13 22.43
N ALA A 286 -26.30 -19.23 21.58
CA ALA A 286 -25.95 -17.86 21.96
C ALA A 286 -27.20 -17.04 22.32
N PRO A 287 -27.11 -16.05 23.24
CA PRO A 287 -28.16 -15.06 23.44
C PRO A 287 -28.54 -14.30 22.16
N VAL A 288 -29.71 -13.65 22.17
CA VAL A 288 -30.17 -12.84 21.03
C VAL A 288 -29.22 -11.66 20.83
N ALA A 289 -28.65 -11.52 19.64
CA ALA A 289 -27.78 -10.40 19.30
C ALA A 289 -28.57 -9.08 19.28
N ASP A 290 -27.97 -8.01 19.81
CA ASP A 290 -28.48 -6.65 19.71
C ASP A 290 -27.84 -5.92 18.53
N LEU A 291 -28.50 -5.99 17.37
CA LEU A 291 -28.03 -5.35 16.15
C LEU A 291 -28.07 -3.81 16.20
N ALA A 292 -28.70 -3.20 17.22
CA ALA A 292 -28.59 -1.75 17.46
C ALA A 292 -27.22 -1.33 18.04
N ASN A 293 -26.40 -2.30 18.46
CA ASN A 293 -25.08 -2.07 19.04
C ASN A 293 -24.07 -3.08 18.44
N VAL A 294 -23.58 -2.76 17.24
CA VAL A 294 -22.54 -3.54 16.53
C VAL A 294 -21.18 -2.84 16.63
N LEU A 295 -20.14 -3.60 16.99
CA LEU A 295 -18.73 -3.26 16.78
C LEU A 295 -18.23 -4.08 15.60
N LEU A 296 -17.49 -3.48 14.68
CA LEU A 296 -16.71 -4.24 13.71
C LEU A 296 -15.23 -4.25 14.11
N VAL A 297 -14.54 -5.35 13.84
CA VAL A 297 -13.11 -5.52 14.07
C VAL A 297 -12.50 -6.04 12.78
N GLY A 298 -11.53 -5.34 12.19
CA GLY A 298 -10.95 -5.70 10.91
C GLY A 298 -9.43 -5.68 10.95
N HIS A 299 -8.79 -6.75 10.47
CA HIS A 299 -7.33 -6.85 10.39
C HIS A 299 -6.85 -6.63 8.95
N SER A 300 -5.84 -5.80 8.73
CA SER A 300 -5.20 -5.61 7.41
C SER A 300 -6.23 -5.12 6.37
N ARG A 301 -6.36 -5.76 5.19
CA ARG A 301 -7.47 -5.47 4.24
C ARG A 301 -8.88 -5.70 4.82
N GLY A 302 -9.00 -6.50 5.88
CA GLY A 302 -10.23 -6.63 6.66
C GLY A 302 -10.58 -5.35 7.41
N GLY A 303 -9.59 -4.53 7.81
CA GLY A 303 -9.79 -3.20 8.38
C GLY A 303 -10.50 -2.25 7.41
N GLU A 304 -9.97 -2.15 6.18
CA GLU A 304 -10.61 -1.37 5.12
C GLU A 304 -12.00 -1.90 4.76
N GLY A 305 -12.16 -3.23 4.76
CA GLY A 305 -13.44 -3.90 4.57
C GLY A 305 -14.50 -3.58 5.62
N VAL A 306 -14.15 -3.50 6.91
CA VAL A 306 -15.14 -3.16 7.96
C VAL A 306 -15.46 -1.66 8.01
N ASN A 307 -14.46 -0.79 7.85
CA ASN A 307 -14.70 0.66 7.70
C ASN A 307 -15.60 0.97 6.48
N ARG A 308 -15.42 0.20 5.40
CA ARG A 308 -16.31 0.27 4.23
C ARG A 308 -17.70 -0.28 4.55
N ALA A 309 -17.82 -1.37 5.30
CA ALA A 309 -19.11 -1.87 5.78
C ALA A 309 -19.85 -0.86 6.69
N ALA A 310 -19.13 -0.08 7.50
CA ALA A 310 -19.68 1.01 8.29
C ALA A 310 -20.26 2.12 7.40
N THR A 311 -19.48 2.59 6.42
CA THR A 311 -19.93 3.56 5.41
C THR A 311 -21.15 3.06 4.63
N ASP A 312 -21.07 1.85 4.08
CA ASP A 312 -22.10 1.19 3.26
C ASP A 312 -23.36 0.78 4.06
N SER A 313 -23.33 0.88 5.39
CA SER A 313 -24.50 0.70 6.26
C SER A 313 -25.23 2.02 6.57
N ILE A 314 -24.60 3.17 6.29
CA ILE A 314 -25.15 4.51 6.51
C ILE A 314 -25.60 5.11 5.16
N THR A 315 -24.69 5.16 4.18
CA THR A 315 -24.99 5.56 2.80
C THR A 315 -24.77 4.35 1.89
N ALA A 316 -25.86 3.66 1.57
CA ALA A 316 -25.84 2.40 0.84
C ALA A 316 -25.12 2.49 -0.52
N PRO A 317 -24.41 1.42 -0.95
CA PRO A 317 -23.84 1.35 -2.28
C PRO A 317 -24.91 1.17 -3.38
N PRO A 318 -24.56 1.39 -4.65
CA PRO A 318 -25.47 1.14 -5.77
C PRO A 318 -26.05 -0.29 -5.78
N PRO A 319 -27.31 -0.50 -6.22
CA PRO A 319 -27.90 -1.83 -6.31
C PRO A 319 -27.08 -2.81 -7.15
N GLY A 320 -27.08 -4.07 -6.75
CA GLY A 320 -26.26 -5.14 -7.32
C GLY A 320 -24.89 -5.31 -6.64
N SER A 321 -24.49 -4.44 -5.69
CA SER A 321 -23.16 -4.44 -5.05
C SER A 321 -22.95 -5.56 -4.01
N GLY A 322 -23.43 -6.78 -4.30
CA GLY A 322 -23.30 -7.97 -3.45
C GLY A 322 -24.20 -8.01 -2.21
N HIS A 323 -24.71 -6.88 -1.72
CA HIS A 323 -25.77 -6.84 -0.71
C HIS A 323 -26.68 -5.60 -0.85
N ASP A 324 -27.90 -5.84 -1.32
CA ASP A 324 -28.92 -4.81 -1.60
C ASP A 324 -29.96 -4.64 -0.48
N GLY A 325 -29.81 -5.37 0.63
CA GLY A 325 -30.71 -5.27 1.77
C GLY A 325 -30.53 -3.94 2.53
N PRO A 326 -31.61 -3.37 3.10
CA PRO A 326 -31.50 -2.23 4.00
C PRO A 326 -30.79 -2.65 5.29
N ALA A 327 -29.95 -1.76 5.82
CA ALA A 327 -29.26 -1.99 7.09
C ALA A 327 -30.28 -2.11 8.23
N ARG A 328 -30.35 -3.28 8.86
CA ARG A 328 -31.17 -3.56 10.06
C ARG A 328 -30.31 -3.60 11.32
N TRP A 329 -29.25 -2.82 11.32
CA TRP A 329 -28.22 -2.77 12.34
C TRP A 329 -27.65 -1.36 12.46
N THR A 330 -26.91 -1.09 13.54
CA THR A 330 -26.22 0.17 13.77
C THR A 330 -24.82 -0.14 14.26
N ILE A 331 -23.83 0.22 13.44
CA ILE A 331 -22.42 0.13 13.79
C ILE A 331 -22.10 1.35 14.67
N LYS A 332 -21.62 1.09 15.88
CA LYS A 332 -21.32 2.10 16.91
C LYS A 332 -19.86 2.52 16.92
N GLY A 333 -19.01 1.72 16.28
CA GLY A 333 -17.63 2.03 16.00
C GLY A 333 -16.89 0.82 15.46
N ASP A 334 -15.64 1.04 15.06
CA ASP A 334 -14.74 0.03 14.48
C ASP A 334 -13.44 -0.09 15.30
N LEU A 335 -12.82 -1.28 15.31
CA LEU A 335 -11.39 -1.43 15.62
C LEU A 335 -10.64 -2.01 14.42
N LEU A 336 -9.58 -1.32 14.02
CA LEU A 336 -8.82 -1.61 12.81
C LEU A 336 -7.39 -2.04 13.18
N ILE A 337 -7.03 -3.31 13.01
CA ILE A 337 -5.69 -3.83 13.31
C ILE A 337 -4.84 -3.75 12.04
N GLY A 338 -3.66 -3.12 12.10
CA GLY A 338 -2.71 -2.98 10.99
C GLY A 338 -3.34 -2.67 9.62
N PRO A 339 -4.34 -1.77 9.51
CA PRO A 339 -5.25 -1.81 8.37
C PRO A 339 -4.66 -1.17 7.11
N THR A 340 -5.05 -1.69 5.94
CA THR A 340 -4.86 -0.95 4.68
C THR A 340 -5.84 0.21 4.60
N ILE A 341 -5.58 1.19 3.73
CA ILE A 341 -6.51 2.28 3.40
C ILE A 341 -6.32 2.73 1.95
N PHE A 342 -6.29 1.80 1.00
CA PHE A 342 -6.06 2.07 -0.43
C PHE A 342 -6.97 3.16 -1.01
N GLY A 343 -8.21 3.30 -0.53
CA GLY A 343 -9.11 4.39 -0.93
C GLY A 343 -8.85 5.75 -0.27
N HIS A 344 -8.10 5.80 0.84
CA HIS A 344 -7.99 6.95 1.75
C HIS A 344 -9.38 7.44 2.27
N ASN A 345 -10.32 6.52 2.45
CA ASN A 345 -11.74 6.79 2.76
C ASN A 345 -12.15 6.25 4.15
N PRO A 346 -11.84 6.95 5.25
CA PRO A 346 -12.41 6.62 6.55
C PRO A 346 -13.91 6.92 6.61
N ALA A 347 -14.66 6.20 7.45
CA ALA A 347 -16.04 6.49 7.81
C ALA A 347 -16.07 7.62 8.87
N PRO A 348 -16.33 8.89 8.52
CA PRO A 348 -15.88 10.04 9.33
C PRO A 348 -16.84 10.45 10.45
N ASP A 349 -18.03 9.84 10.52
CA ASP A 349 -18.99 10.01 11.61
C ASP A 349 -19.27 8.67 12.34
N VAL A 350 -18.36 7.69 12.21
CA VAL A 350 -18.34 6.42 12.94
C VAL A 350 -17.05 6.36 13.76
N PRO A 351 -17.11 6.29 15.11
CA PRO A 351 -15.91 6.23 15.94
C PRO A 351 -15.00 5.04 15.59
N SER A 352 -13.68 5.23 15.61
CA SER A 352 -12.74 4.16 15.30
C SER A 352 -11.49 4.15 16.21
N VAL A 353 -10.91 2.97 16.38
CA VAL A 353 -9.63 2.74 17.06
C VAL A 353 -8.73 1.97 16.10
N THR A 354 -7.56 2.51 15.74
CA THR A 354 -6.60 1.86 14.85
C THR A 354 -5.37 1.38 15.61
N VAL A 355 -5.08 0.07 15.59
CA VAL A 355 -3.84 -0.51 16.12
C VAL A 355 -2.77 -0.51 15.04
N LEU A 356 -1.63 0.12 15.31
CA LEU A 356 -0.47 0.20 14.41
C LEU A 356 0.67 -0.65 14.99
N PRO A 357 1.04 -1.80 14.37
CA PRO A 357 2.13 -2.64 14.87
C PRO A 357 3.49 -1.97 14.58
N GLY A 358 4.30 -1.72 15.60
CA GLY A 358 5.54 -0.96 15.39
C GLY A 358 6.59 -1.65 14.51
N CYS A 359 6.54 -2.98 14.44
CA CYS A 359 7.34 -3.87 13.60
C CYS A 359 6.45 -4.62 12.58
N ASP A 360 5.47 -3.93 12.00
CA ASP A 360 4.74 -4.37 10.82
C ASP A 360 5.71 -4.51 9.63
N GLY A 361 5.85 -5.71 9.09
CA GLY A 361 6.64 -6.02 7.90
C GLY A 361 5.82 -6.08 6.61
N ASP A 362 4.49 -6.14 6.71
CA ASP A 362 3.53 -6.24 5.62
C ASP A 362 3.03 -4.85 5.21
N VAL A 363 2.12 -4.27 6.01
CA VAL A 363 1.60 -2.89 5.89
C VAL A 363 2.57 -1.93 6.59
N ASN A 364 3.85 -2.04 6.20
CA ASN A 364 5.01 -1.50 6.89
C ASN A 364 5.20 0.03 6.76
N ASP A 365 4.33 0.72 6.01
CA ASP A 365 4.17 2.18 6.02
C ASP A 365 3.24 2.68 7.14
N LEU A 366 2.48 1.77 7.77
CA LEU A 366 1.49 2.04 8.81
C LEU A 366 0.36 2.99 8.35
N GLN A 367 -0.02 2.90 7.07
CA GLN A 367 -1.06 3.73 6.44
C GLN A 367 -2.38 3.86 7.21
N GLY A 368 -2.71 2.89 8.07
CA GLY A 368 -3.86 2.94 8.98
C GLY A 368 -3.93 4.21 9.84
N GLN A 369 -2.82 4.92 10.06
CA GLN A 369 -2.80 6.24 10.69
C GLN A 369 -3.76 7.25 9.98
N LEU A 370 -4.00 7.09 8.67
CA LEU A 370 -4.90 7.96 7.91
C LEU A 370 -6.39 7.74 8.22
N TYR A 371 -6.79 6.68 8.95
CA TYR A 371 -8.17 6.57 9.46
C TYR A 371 -8.52 7.71 10.43
N LEU A 372 -7.52 8.36 11.03
CA LEU A 372 -7.66 9.60 11.77
C LEU A 372 -7.48 10.80 10.85
N ASP A 373 -6.31 10.87 10.20
CA ASP A 373 -5.83 12.12 9.63
C ASP A 373 -6.55 12.54 8.35
N ALA A 374 -7.20 11.59 7.66
CA ALA A 374 -8.08 11.84 6.52
C ALA A 374 -9.56 11.99 6.90
N ALA A 375 -9.98 11.63 8.12
CA ALA A 375 -11.36 11.84 8.58
C ALA A 375 -11.65 13.31 8.93
N ARG A 376 -10.61 14.05 9.32
CA ARG A 376 -10.64 15.48 9.64
C ARG A 376 -11.29 16.30 8.51
N GLY A 377 -12.45 16.89 8.78
CA GLY A 377 -13.17 17.77 7.86
C GLY A 377 -14.10 17.08 6.85
N LEU A 378 -14.14 15.73 6.82
CA LEU A 378 -15.12 15.00 5.99
C LEU A 378 -16.51 15.02 6.62
N GLY A 379 -16.61 14.60 7.88
CA GLY A 379 -17.86 14.58 8.66
C GLY A 379 -17.99 15.77 9.62
N ARG A 380 -18.74 15.58 10.70
CA ARG A 380 -18.96 16.56 11.77
C ARG A 380 -17.73 16.80 12.65
N GLY A 381 -16.78 15.84 12.69
CA GLY A 381 -15.59 15.90 13.55
C GLY A 381 -15.86 15.59 15.03
N THR A 382 -17.09 15.18 15.36
CA THR A 382 -17.53 14.76 16.71
C THR A 382 -17.07 13.34 17.05
N ALA A 383 -17.09 12.42 16.08
CA ALA A 383 -16.62 11.05 16.23
C ALA A 383 -15.17 10.99 16.72
N LEU A 384 -14.87 10.08 17.65
CA LEU A 384 -13.51 9.81 18.09
C LEU A 384 -12.82 8.90 17.08
N HIS A 385 -11.73 9.37 16.48
CA HIS A 385 -10.81 8.52 15.74
C HIS A 385 -9.48 8.45 16.50
N SER A 386 -9.13 7.25 16.96
CA SER A 386 -8.00 6.94 17.83
C SER A 386 -6.97 6.08 17.08
N ALA A 387 -5.68 6.29 17.34
CA ALA A 387 -4.62 5.38 16.91
C ALA A 387 -3.72 4.98 18.08
N LEU A 388 -3.30 3.72 18.06
CA LEU A 388 -2.58 3.01 19.09
C LEU A 388 -1.29 2.43 18.49
N TYR A 389 -0.16 3.11 18.67
CA TYR A 389 1.13 2.58 18.25
C TYR A 389 1.61 1.53 19.27
N VAL A 390 1.73 0.28 18.84
CA VAL A 390 2.16 -0.84 19.70
C VAL A 390 3.62 -1.15 19.40
N VAL A 391 4.52 -0.62 20.24
CA VAL A 391 5.97 -0.80 20.09
C VAL A 391 6.31 -2.29 20.06
N GLY A 392 7.05 -2.71 19.02
CA GLY A 392 7.52 -4.09 18.91
C GLY A 392 6.48 -5.13 18.50
N ALA A 393 5.25 -4.74 18.20
CA ALA A 393 4.25 -5.65 17.63
C ALA A 393 4.46 -5.87 16.13
N ASN A 394 4.06 -7.03 15.66
CA ASN A 394 4.15 -7.57 14.31
C ASN A 394 2.76 -7.53 13.64
N HIS A 395 2.68 -7.67 12.32
CA HIS A 395 1.38 -7.72 11.63
C HIS A 395 0.68 -9.05 11.91
N ASN A 396 1.31 -10.15 11.52
CA ASN A 396 0.71 -11.49 11.56
C ASN A 396 0.29 -11.93 12.96
N PHE A 397 1.10 -11.64 13.99
CA PHE A 397 0.92 -12.24 15.31
C PHE A 397 -0.37 -11.86 16.06
N PHE A 398 -1.11 -10.83 15.63
CA PHE A 398 -2.48 -10.58 16.14
C PHE A 398 -3.49 -11.67 15.75
N ASN A 399 -3.15 -12.53 14.79
CA ASN A 399 -3.93 -13.67 14.34
C ASN A 399 -3.17 -14.98 14.65
N ALA A 400 -3.73 -15.84 15.51
CA ALA A 400 -3.08 -17.10 15.87
C ALA A 400 -2.89 -18.08 14.68
N GLU A 401 -3.76 -18.01 13.67
CA GLU A 401 -3.68 -18.84 12.45
C GLU A 401 -2.70 -18.28 11.41
N TRP A 402 -2.11 -17.11 11.66
CA TRP A 402 -0.96 -16.56 10.92
C TRP A 402 0.32 -16.57 11.78
N THR A 403 0.29 -17.20 12.97
CA THR A 403 1.40 -17.18 13.92
C THR A 403 2.22 -18.49 13.85
N PRO A 404 3.55 -18.42 13.58
CA PRO A 404 4.43 -19.57 13.61
C PRO A 404 4.36 -20.35 14.94
N GLY A 405 4.14 -21.67 14.84
CA GLY A 405 4.01 -22.55 16.01
C GLY A 405 2.64 -22.51 16.72
N GLN A 406 1.64 -21.83 16.14
CA GLN A 406 0.25 -21.83 16.64
C GLN A 406 -0.80 -22.23 15.59
N ALA A 407 -0.58 -21.88 14.32
CA ALA A 407 -1.53 -22.07 13.23
C ALA A 407 -1.79 -23.54 12.82
N GLU A 408 -2.97 -23.84 12.27
CA GLU A 408 -3.26 -25.12 11.58
C GLU A 408 -2.56 -25.19 10.19
N ALA A 409 -2.31 -24.04 9.59
CA ALA A 409 -1.65 -23.86 8.29
C ALA A 409 -0.17 -23.46 8.47
N PRO A 410 0.63 -23.37 7.39
CA PRO A 410 1.91 -22.65 7.41
C PRO A 410 1.71 -21.20 7.90
N ALA A 411 2.76 -20.61 8.47
CA ALA A 411 2.72 -19.25 9.01
C ALA A 411 4.12 -18.64 9.04
N ASP A 412 4.20 -17.32 8.94
CA ASP A 412 5.46 -16.56 8.82
C ASP A 412 5.52 -15.36 9.77
N ASP A 413 6.74 -14.90 10.05
CA ASP A 413 7.01 -13.60 10.67
C ASP A 413 7.25 -12.60 9.53
N ASP A 414 6.26 -11.74 9.26
CA ASP A 414 6.30 -10.77 8.15
C ASP A 414 7.48 -9.78 8.24
N PHE A 415 8.06 -9.60 9.43
CA PHE A 415 9.25 -8.77 9.62
C PHE A 415 10.53 -9.58 9.36
N SER A 416 10.89 -9.68 8.08
CA SER A 416 12.13 -10.31 7.61
C SER A 416 13.37 -9.81 8.40
N SER A 417 13.93 -10.67 9.24
CA SER A 417 15.07 -10.39 10.12
C SER A 417 16.45 -10.93 9.67
N PRO A 418 16.68 -11.35 8.41
CA PRO A 418 18.04 -11.42 7.85
C PRO A 418 18.42 -10.13 7.08
N PRO A 419 19.53 -9.44 7.43
CA PRO A 419 20.30 -9.56 8.67
C PRO A 419 19.52 -9.01 9.87
N ALA A 420 19.99 -9.33 11.08
CA ALA A 420 19.28 -9.04 12.32
C ALA A 420 19.01 -7.53 12.52
N ASP A 421 17.73 -7.20 12.66
CA ASP A 421 17.25 -5.88 13.07
C ASP A 421 17.28 -5.72 14.59
N ALA A 422 17.80 -4.60 15.09
CA ALA A 422 18.02 -4.38 16.52
C ALA A 422 16.73 -4.09 17.33
N VAL A 423 15.62 -3.73 16.67
CA VAL A 423 14.32 -3.46 17.32
C VAL A 423 13.35 -4.62 17.13
N CYS A 424 13.31 -5.20 15.93
CA CYS A 424 12.21 -6.05 15.48
C CYS A 424 12.56 -7.55 15.33
N SER A 425 13.83 -7.96 15.43
CA SER A 425 14.15 -9.40 15.41
C SER A 425 13.57 -10.13 16.63
N PRO A 426 13.18 -11.41 16.51
CA PRO A 426 12.83 -12.25 17.65
C PRO A 426 13.94 -12.22 18.73
N GLY A 427 13.55 -11.98 19.99
CA GLY A 427 14.46 -11.95 21.14
C GLY A 427 15.12 -10.59 21.45
N THR A 428 14.87 -9.53 20.69
CA THR A 428 15.27 -8.16 21.11
C THR A 428 14.44 -7.68 22.29
N ALA A 429 14.93 -6.68 23.04
CA ALA A 429 14.26 -6.14 24.22
C ALA A 429 12.94 -5.38 23.91
N THR A 430 12.70 -5.04 22.64
CA THR A 430 11.49 -4.34 22.16
C THR A 430 10.48 -5.28 21.51
N ARG A 431 10.90 -6.37 20.86
CA ARG A 431 10.02 -7.28 20.11
C ARG A 431 9.09 -8.05 21.06
N LEU A 432 7.79 -7.92 20.87
CA LEU A 432 6.78 -8.63 21.66
C LEU A 432 6.60 -10.07 21.17
N THR A 433 6.40 -11.02 22.08
CA THR A 433 6.07 -12.40 21.72
C THR A 433 4.62 -12.51 21.21
N PRO A 434 4.26 -13.52 20.38
CA PRO A 434 2.92 -13.58 19.80
C PRO A 434 1.80 -13.53 20.84
N ALA A 435 1.93 -14.28 21.95
CA ALA A 435 0.96 -14.29 23.03
C ALA A 435 0.79 -12.92 23.72
N GLN A 436 1.85 -12.10 23.80
CA GLN A 436 1.77 -10.74 24.33
C GLN A 436 0.99 -9.83 23.36
N GLN A 437 1.20 -9.98 22.05
CA GLN A 437 0.52 -9.21 21.02
C GLN A 437 -0.98 -9.58 20.94
N GLN A 438 -1.31 -10.87 21.00
CA GLN A 438 -2.69 -11.37 21.03
C GLN A 438 -3.43 -10.88 22.30
N THR A 439 -2.73 -10.85 23.44
CA THR A 439 -3.29 -10.34 24.71
C THR A 439 -3.49 -8.82 24.69
N ALA A 440 -2.54 -8.06 24.13
CA ALA A 440 -2.70 -6.62 23.91
C ALA A 440 -3.86 -6.34 22.92
N GLY A 441 -3.92 -7.03 21.79
CA GLY A 441 -5.01 -6.92 20.82
C GLY A 441 -6.37 -7.20 21.44
N ALA A 442 -6.52 -8.31 22.17
CA ALA A 442 -7.74 -8.63 22.92
C ALA A 442 -8.12 -7.52 23.93
N THR A 443 -7.14 -6.99 24.67
CA THR A 443 -7.33 -5.91 25.65
C THR A 443 -7.85 -4.63 25.01
N TYR A 444 -7.32 -4.22 23.85
CA TYR A 444 -7.76 -3.00 23.17
C TYR A 444 -9.06 -3.19 22.35
N VAL A 445 -9.36 -4.41 21.86
CA VAL A 445 -10.69 -4.77 21.34
C VAL A 445 -11.76 -4.69 22.44
N ALA A 446 -11.45 -5.16 23.65
CA ALA A 446 -12.33 -5.00 24.80
C ALA A 446 -12.48 -3.53 25.23
N ALA A 447 -11.44 -2.71 25.05
CA ALA A 447 -11.52 -1.26 25.29
C ALA A 447 -12.50 -0.58 24.32
N ALA A 448 -12.36 -0.84 23.01
CA ALA A 448 -13.27 -0.31 21.99
C ALA A 448 -14.72 -0.80 22.21
N ALA A 449 -14.92 -2.08 22.51
CA ALA A 449 -16.25 -2.63 22.83
C ALA A 449 -16.89 -1.93 24.04
N ARG A 450 -16.12 -1.72 25.13
CA ARG A 450 -16.63 -1.02 26.32
C ARG A 450 -16.94 0.46 26.05
N LEU A 451 -16.12 1.15 25.24
CA LEU A 451 -16.38 2.55 24.91
C LEU A 451 -17.61 2.71 23.99
N PHE A 452 -17.65 1.97 22.88
CA PHE A 452 -18.63 2.18 21.81
C PHE A 452 -19.95 1.41 22.01
N LEU A 453 -19.94 0.22 22.63
CA LEU A 453 -21.15 -0.59 22.85
C LEU A 453 -21.74 -0.44 24.25
N ALA A 454 -20.91 -0.20 25.26
CA ALA A 454 -21.35 -0.05 26.65
C ALA A 454 -21.32 1.39 27.18
N GLY A 455 -20.81 2.35 26.40
CA GLY A 455 -20.73 3.78 26.79
C GLY A 455 -19.76 4.06 27.95
N ASP A 456 -18.86 3.12 28.27
CA ASP A 456 -18.03 3.18 29.48
C ASP A 456 -16.83 4.12 29.31
N GLN A 457 -17.07 5.44 29.35
CA GLN A 457 -16.05 6.47 29.13
C GLN A 457 -14.84 6.40 30.09
N ARG A 458 -14.89 5.57 31.15
CA ARG A 458 -13.71 5.31 32.00
C ARG A 458 -12.57 4.59 31.28
N VAL A 459 -12.81 3.97 30.11
CA VAL A 459 -11.74 3.41 29.27
C VAL A 459 -11.21 4.39 28.23
N LEU A 460 -11.83 5.56 28.04
CA LEU A 460 -11.39 6.58 27.07
C LEU A 460 -9.91 6.99 27.22
N PRO A 461 -9.34 7.13 28.44
CA PRO A 461 -7.91 7.46 28.63
C PRO A 461 -6.91 6.48 28.01
N LEU A 462 -7.32 5.21 27.75
CA LEU A 462 -6.49 4.21 27.07
C LEU A 462 -6.38 4.46 25.56
N LEU A 463 -7.32 5.23 25.00
CA LEU A 463 -7.57 5.35 23.57
C LEU A 463 -7.34 6.78 23.05
N ASP A 464 -7.50 7.79 23.90
CA ASP A 464 -7.59 9.18 23.46
C ASP A 464 -6.30 9.99 23.53
N GLY A 465 -5.16 9.43 23.92
CA GLY A 465 -3.92 10.18 24.13
C GLY A 465 -3.66 10.68 25.57
N SER A 466 -4.51 10.35 26.54
CA SER A 466 -4.29 10.69 27.97
C SER A 466 -3.05 9.99 28.62
N GLY A 467 -2.27 9.22 27.87
CA GLY A 467 -0.95 8.76 28.30
C GLY A 467 -0.92 7.70 29.41
N VAL A 468 -1.93 6.82 29.49
CA VAL A 468 -2.00 5.68 30.43
C VAL A 468 -1.98 4.32 29.69
N ARG A 469 -1.65 3.23 30.41
CA ARG A 469 -1.64 1.85 29.88
C ARG A 469 -2.70 0.96 30.53
N ALA A 470 -3.12 -0.09 29.82
CA ALA A 470 -3.92 -1.19 30.36
C ALA A 470 -2.99 -2.25 31.00
N PRO A 471 -3.13 -2.59 32.30
CA PRO A 471 -2.26 -3.59 32.95
C PRO A 471 -2.27 -4.97 32.29
N SER A 472 -3.41 -5.46 31.81
CA SER A 472 -3.52 -6.76 31.11
C SER A 472 -2.78 -6.79 29.76
N ALA A 473 -2.35 -5.65 29.22
CA ALA A 473 -1.51 -5.59 28.03
C ALA A 473 -0.01 -5.57 28.35
N ASP A 474 0.44 -5.51 29.61
CA ASP A 474 1.87 -5.58 29.94
C ASP A 474 2.49 -6.90 29.44
N PRO A 475 3.73 -6.89 28.90
CA PRO A 475 4.69 -5.78 28.90
C PRO A 475 4.60 -4.84 27.68
N ALA A 476 3.54 -4.91 26.87
CA ALA A 476 3.43 -4.06 25.68
C ALA A 476 3.53 -2.57 26.03
N ARG A 477 4.15 -1.80 25.13
CA ARG A 477 4.18 -0.33 25.19
C ARG A 477 3.30 0.19 24.09
N VAL A 478 2.10 0.60 24.50
CA VAL A 478 1.11 1.21 23.62
C VAL A 478 1.06 2.69 23.90
N LEU A 479 1.18 3.50 22.85
CA LEU A 479 1.01 4.94 22.89
C LEU A 479 -0.24 5.30 22.09
N SER A 480 -1.03 6.26 22.58
CA SER A 480 -2.28 6.67 21.95
C SER A 480 -2.25 8.14 21.54
N HIS A 481 -3.04 8.48 20.52
CA HIS A 481 -3.47 9.84 20.18
C HIS A 481 -4.84 9.79 19.50
N ALA A 482 -5.56 10.91 19.47
CA ALA A 482 -6.85 10.95 18.80
C ALA A 482 -7.19 12.29 18.14
N VAL A 483 -8.13 12.24 17.19
CA VAL A 483 -8.82 13.39 16.61
C VAL A 483 -10.33 13.24 16.80
N GLY A 484 -11.05 14.35 16.82
CA GLY A 484 -12.44 14.38 17.30
C GLY A 484 -12.55 13.95 18.77
N GLY A 485 -13.76 13.58 19.22
CA GLY A 485 -14.01 13.22 20.62
C GLY A 485 -13.69 14.37 21.60
N ALA A 486 -14.61 15.32 21.73
CA ALA A 486 -14.47 16.53 22.55
C ALA A 486 -13.24 17.43 22.21
N ARG A 487 -12.80 17.40 20.94
CA ARG A 487 -11.72 18.25 20.40
C ARG A 487 -12.24 19.34 19.47
N THR A 488 -11.73 20.56 19.67
CA THR A 488 -11.96 21.73 18.81
C THR A 488 -10.69 22.02 18.01
N PRO A 489 -10.70 21.98 16.66
CA PRO A 489 -9.51 22.24 15.84
C PRO A 489 -8.89 23.61 16.11
N PHE A 490 -7.59 23.67 16.43
CA PHE A 490 -6.85 24.93 16.59
C PHE A 490 -5.91 25.18 15.41
N VAL A 491 -4.85 24.37 15.32
CA VAL A 491 -3.85 24.43 14.25
C VAL A 491 -3.94 23.12 13.50
N VAL A 492 -4.71 23.08 12.42
CA VAL A 492 -4.71 21.99 11.45
C VAL A 492 -4.09 22.56 10.17
N PRO A 493 -2.80 22.26 9.86
CA PRO A 493 -2.06 22.98 8.83
C PRO A 493 -2.69 22.90 7.43
N ASP A 494 -3.06 24.06 6.91
CA ASP A 494 -3.72 24.29 5.63
C ASP A 494 -2.96 25.29 4.74
N ASP A 495 -3.53 25.64 3.58
CA ASP A 495 -2.93 26.61 2.65
C ASP A 495 -2.77 28.03 3.23
N ALA A 496 -3.60 28.40 4.22
CA ALA A 496 -3.58 29.71 4.86
C ALA A 496 -2.72 29.75 6.14
N THR A 497 -2.35 28.60 6.69
CA THR A 497 -1.50 28.47 7.88
C THR A 497 -0.10 29.00 7.60
N THR A 498 0.40 29.88 8.47
CA THR A 498 1.76 30.45 8.39
C THR A 498 2.64 29.92 9.52
N ALA A 499 3.95 29.81 9.25
CA ALA A 499 4.95 29.39 10.21
C ALA A 499 6.17 30.32 10.12
N THR A 500 6.73 30.69 11.27
CA THR A 500 7.80 31.70 11.41
C THR A 500 8.73 31.36 12.58
N GLY A 501 9.90 32.01 12.64
CA GLY A 501 10.95 31.66 13.60
C GLY A 501 11.77 30.48 13.08
N ASN A 502 11.91 29.42 13.87
CA ASN A 502 12.54 28.16 13.44
C ASN A 502 11.55 27.16 12.80
N ALA A 503 10.31 27.59 12.56
CA ALA A 503 9.23 26.78 12.00
C ALA A 503 8.95 27.07 10.52
N ARG A 504 8.66 26.03 9.75
CA ARG A 504 8.31 26.08 8.31
C ARG A 504 7.12 25.18 8.01
N ARG A 505 6.08 25.69 7.32
CA ARG A 505 5.02 24.82 6.76
C ARG A 505 5.64 23.93 5.68
N CYS A 506 5.33 22.65 5.74
CA CYS A 506 5.90 21.64 4.86
C CYS A 506 4.82 20.74 4.25
N ASP A 507 5.08 20.22 3.06
CA ASP A 507 4.18 19.30 2.36
C ASP A 507 4.35 17.90 2.94
N GLN A 508 3.24 17.23 3.28
CA GLN A 508 3.30 15.83 3.75
C GLN A 508 3.72 14.88 2.62
N VAL A 509 3.20 15.11 1.41
CA VAL A 509 3.34 14.21 0.26
C VAL A 509 3.82 15.02 -0.94
N THR A 510 5.10 14.92 -1.27
CA THR A 510 5.73 15.60 -2.42
C THR A 510 7.07 14.95 -2.78
N LYS A 511 7.47 15.03 -4.05
CA LYS A 511 8.82 14.70 -4.51
C LYS A 511 9.82 15.87 -4.36
N ASN A 512 9.36 17.06 -3.96
CA ASN A 512 10.20 18.24 -3.80
C ASN A 512 10.82 18.33 -2.39
N ALA A 513 12.08 17.92 -2.25
CA ALA A 513 12.83 17.97 -0.99
C ALA A 513 12.91 19.37 -0.35
N ALA A 514 12.77 20.45 -1.12
CA ALA A 514 12.79 21.82 -0.58
C ALA A 514 11.49 22.20 0.17
N THR A 515 10.36 21.57 -0.14
CA THR A 515 9.06 21.84 0.51
C THR A 515 8.57 20.71 1.41
N ALA A 516 9.01 19.47 1.17
CA ALA A 516 8.65 18.28 1.95
C ALA A 516 8.86 18.41 3.47
N CYS A 517 8.10 17.65 4.25
CA CYS A 517 8.29 17.53 5.70
C CYS A 517 9.46 16.60 6.08
N VAL A 518 9.60 15.49 5.37
CA VAL A 518 10.69 14.51 5.48
C VAL A 518 11.33 14.38 4.10
N ASP A 519 12.59 13.99 4.01
CA ASP A 519 13.29 13.83 2.73
C ASP A 519 12.53 12.83 1.83
N PRO A 520 12.13 13.18 0.59
CA PRO A 520 11.42 12.28 -0.32
C PRO A 520 12.22 11.02 -0.73
N VAL A 521 13.55 10.98 -0.55
CA VAL A 521 14.32 9.73 -0.72
C VAL A 521 14.25 8.83 0.52
N GLU A 522 13.75 9.32 1.65
CA GLU A 522 13.54 8.51 2.85
C GLU A 522 12.26 7.69 2.73
N TYR A 523 12.48 6.52 2.14
CA TYR A 523 11.55 5.44 1.86
C TYR A 523 10.50 5.10 2.94
N ARG A 524 10.85 5.25 4.22
CA ARG A 524 10.03 4.90 5.39
C ARG A 524 9.83 6.13 6.28
N GLY A 525 9.21 7.15 5.69
CA GLY A 525 9.03 8.47 6.32
C GLY A 525 8.14 8.46 7.57
N SER A 526 6.91 8.95 7.43
CA SER A 526 5.93 9.01 8.54
C SER A 526 4.63 8.29 8.15
N PRO A 527 3.99 7.56 9.08
CA PRO A 527 2.63 7.06 8.89
C PRO A 527 1.60 8.18 8.61
N HIS A 528 1.88 9.41 9.03
CA HIS A 528 1.07 10.59 8.70
C HIS A 528 1.19 11.01 7.23
N PHE A 529 2.19 10.52 6.50
CA PHE A 529 2.61 10.98 5.18
C PHE A 529 2.42 9.91 4.08
N THR A 530 1.64 8.84 4.31
CA THR A 530 1.30 7.85 3.27
C THR A 530 0.64 8.51 2.05
N ARG A 531 1.02 8.05 0.85
CA ARG A 531 0.62 8.54 -0.49
C ARG A 531 -0.69 7.92 -0.95
N PHE A 532 -1.65 8.72 -1.44
CA PHE A 532 -2.85 8.18 -2.11
C PHE A 532 -2.50 7.71 -3.52
N GLN A 533 -2.41 6.38 -3.74
CA GLN A 533 -2.29 5.74 -5.06
C GLN A 533 -1.18 6.33 -5.98
N GLY A 534 -0.06 6.77 -5.39
CA GLY A 534 1.06 7.37 -6.12
C GLY A 534 0.87 8.85 -6.53
N ILE A 535 -0.18 9.52 -6.07
CA ILE A 535 -0.40 10.96 -6.26
C ILE A 535 0.65 11.75 -5.48
N GLU A 536 1.56 12.40 -6.20
CA GLU A 536 2.54 13.34 -5.66
C GLU A 536 2.72 14.56 -6.59
N PRO A 537 2.73 15.81 -6.06
CA PRO A 537 2.36 16.18 -4.70
C PRO A 537 0.86 16.01 -4.43
N GLU A 538 0.47 15.71 -3.19
CA GLU A 538 -0.94 15.65 -2.78
C GLU A 538 -1.36 16.99 -2.12
N PRO A 539 -2.18 17.85 -2.76
CA PRO A 539 -2.43 19.20 -2.24
C PRO A 539 -3.41 19.22 -1.07
N GLY A 540 -3.28 20.23 -0.20
CA GLY A 540 -4.09 20.34 1.01
C GLY A 540 -3.58 19.51 2.20
N ARG A 541 -2.40 18.88 2.09
CA ARG A 541 -1.80 18.06 3.14
C ARG A 541 -0.47 18.66 3.62
N TYR A 542 -0.53 19.37 4.73
CA TYR A 542 0.64 20.03 5.33
C TYR A 542 0.90 19.55 6.76
N ALA A 543 2.12 19.77 7.21
CA ALA A 543 2.47 19.82 8.62
C ALA A 543 3.35 21.07 8.85
N VAL A 544 3.83 21.28 10.08
CA VAL A 544 4.87 22.29 10.34
C VAL A 544 6.12 21.58 10.83
N ALA A 545 7.22 21.72 10.09
CA ALA A 545 8.55 21.28 10.50
C ALA A 545 9.20 22.36 11.38
N LEU A 546 9.84 21.94 12.46
CA LEU A 546 10.64 22.76 13.36
C LEU A 546 12.09 22.28 13.27
N ALA A 547 13.06 23.18 13.14
CA ALA A 547 14.48 22.83 13.11
C ALA A 547 15.34 23.93 13.78
N TRP A 548 16.06 23.60 14.85
CA TRP A 548 16.75 24.58 15.69
C TRP A 548 18.23 24.27 15.92
N SER A 549 19.00 25.33 16.18
CA SER A 549 20.45 25.34 16.42
C SER A 549 20.86 26.02 17.73
N ALA A 550 19.89 26.49 18.51
CA ALA A 550 20.04 26.90 19.90
C ALA A 550 18.74 26.66 20.66
N ALA A 551 18.81 26.37 21.96
CA ALA A 551 17.66 26.40 22.84
C ALA A 551 17.06 27.83 22.88
N GLY A 552 15.74 27.93 23.05
CA GLY A 552 15.04 29.23 23.08
C GLY A 552 14.65 29.80 21.71
N GLN A 553 15.03 29.17 20.59
CA GLN A 553 14.57 29.58 19.25
C GLN A 553 13.09 29.24 19.06
N ALA A 554 12.19 30.22 19.09
CA ALA A 554 10.75 29.99 19.00
C ALA A 554 10.28 29.49 17.62
N ALA A 555 9.39 28.50 17.62
CA ALA A 555 8.54 28.09 16.50
C ALA A 555 7.18 28.77 16.65
N VAL A 556 6.84 29.70 15.76
CA VAL A 556 5.56 30.42 15.84
C VAL A 556 4.68 30.07 14.64
N VAL A 557 3.52 29.47 14.92
CA VAL A 557 2.54 28.98 13.95
C VAL A 557 1.22 29.73 14.12
N ARG A 558 0.64 30.19 13.02
CA ARG A 558 -0.65 30.90 13.03
C ARG A 558 -1.61 30.24 12.04
N PRO A 559 -2.80 29.79 12.47
CA PRO A 559 -3.84 29.33 11.55
C PRO A 559 -4.30 30.47 10.63
N GLY A 560 -4.92 30.14 9.49
CA GLY A 560 -5.36 31.13 8.50
C GLY A 560 -6.47 32.09 8.95
N ARG A 561 -7.00 31.93 10.17
CA ARG A 561 -8.01 32.77 10.81
C ARG A 561 -7.94 32.58 12.33
N GLU A 562 -8.52 33.53 13.07
CA GLU A 562 -8.79 33.40 14.50
C GLU A 562 -9.65 32.16 14.82
N VAL A 563 -9.41 31.55 15.98
CA VAL A 563 -10.09 30.34 16.44
C VAL A 563 -10.59 30.48 17.86
N SER A 564 -11.85 30.07 18.09
CA SER A 564 -12.40 29.84 19.42
C SER A 564 -12.11 28.41 19.88
N LEU A 565 -11.38 28.29 20.99
CA LEU A 565 -11.16 27.09 21.79
C LEU A 565 -12.04 27.10 23.06
N ALA A 566 -13.01 28.00 23.16
CA ALA A 566 -13.86 28.14 24.34
C ALA A 566 -14.55 26.83 24.74
N GLY A 567 -14.52 26.51 26.03
CA GLY A 567 -14.98 25.22 26.57
C GLY A 567 -13.91 24.12 26.59
N SER A 568 -12.73 24.34 26.01
CA SER A 568 -11.56 23.46 26.18
C SER A 568 -10.91 23.70 27.55
N ARG A 569 -10.34 22.64 28.14
CA ARG A 569 -9.55 22.68 29.38
C ARG A 569 -8.05 22.65 29.12
N GLU A 570 -7.65 21.93 28.08
CA GLU A 570 -6.26 21.76 27.69
C GLU A 570 -6.09 22.08 26.21
N LEU A 571 -4.86 22.42 25.82
CA LEU A 571 -4.41 22.35 24.44
C LEU A 571 -3.70 21.00 24.25
N ALA A 572 -4.24 20.16 23.37
CA ALA A 572 -3.62 18.92 22.92
C ALA A 572 -2.84 19.17 21.62
N LEU A 573 -1.61 18.69 21.55
CA LEU A 573 -0.72 18.81 20.39
C LEU A 573 -0.25 17.43 19.96
N ARG A 574 -0.24 17.15 18.65
CA ARG A 574 0.34 15.92 18.10
C ARG A 574 1.70 16.24 17.51
N LEU A 575 2.75 15.90 18.26
CA LEU A 575 4.15 16.21 17.95
C LEU A 575 4.92 14.95 17.56
N VAL A 576 5.64 15.01 16.45
CA VAL A 576 6.65 14.04 16.05
C VAL A 576 8.02 14.56 16.46
N VAL A 577 8.87 13.70 17.02
CA VAL A 577 10.32 13.94 17.14
C VAL A 577 11.08 12.81 16.42
N PRO A 578 12.34 13.00 16.00
CA PRO A 578 13.11 11.96 15.33
C PRO A 578 13.18 10.69 16.17
N PRO A 579 13.15 9.48 15.56
CA PRO A 579 13.26 8.23 16.30
C PRO A 579 14.56 8.15 17.11
N ASN A 580 14.56 7.33 18.16
CA ASN A 580 15.69 7.13 19.08
C ASN A 580 16.17 8.37 19.87
N THR A 581 15.52 9.54 19.75
CA THR A 581 15.82 10.71 20.62
C THR A 581 15.22 10.54 22.01
N THR A 582 15.73 11.26 23.02
CA THR A 582 15.19 11.26 24.38
C THR A 582 15.16 12.66 24.97
N GLY A 583 14.17 12.96 25.82
CA GLY A 583 14.09 14.21 26.58
C GLY A 583 13.81 15.45 25.73
N THR A 584 13.25 15.31 24.51
CA THR A 584 12.97 16.45 23.65
C THR A 584 11.84 17.27 24.24
N ALA A 585 12.15 18.47 24.71
CA ALA A 585 11.22 19.29 25.49
C ALA A 585 10.96 20.68 24.86
N PHE A 586 9.71 21.13 24.97
CA PHE A 586 9.23 22.41 24.47
C PHE A 586 8.44 23.14 25.56
N ASP A 587 8.69 24.44 25.73
CA ASP A 587 7.72 25.32 26.39
C ASP A 587 6.63 25.67 25.36
N VAL A 588 5.36 25.59 25.76
CA VAL A 588 4.19 25.81 24.90
C VAL A 588 3.52 27.11 25.32
N ALA A 589 3.23 27.99 24.37
CA ALA A 589 2.49 29.22 24.60
C ALA A 589 1.47 29.48 23.48
N VAL A 590 0.48 30.31 23.78
CA VAL A 590 -0.53 30.78 22.79
C VAL A 590 -0.77 32.28 22.96
N THR A 591 -1.16 32.95 21.88
CA THR A 591 -1.49 34.38 21.87
C THR A 591 -2.91 34.61 21.35
N ASP A 592 -3.68 35.49 22.02
CA ASP A 592 -4.99 35.95 21.55
C ASP A 592 -4.91 37.18 20.63
N SER A 593 -6.01 37.51 19.93
CA SER A 593 -6.05 38.65 19.00
C SER A 593 -5.95 40.03 19.67
N ALA A 594 -6.07 40.10 21.00
CA ALA A 594 -5.71 41.28 21.79
C ALA A 594 -4.20 41.37 22.09
N GLY A 595 -3.40 40.41 21.61
CA GLY A 595 -1.95 40.37 21.76
C GLY A 595 -1.46 39.83 23.10
N ARG A 596 -2.34 39.19 23.90
CA ARG A 596 -1.94 38.59 25.18
C ARG A 596 -1.40 37.19 24.94
N ARG A 597 -0.12 36.99 25.25
CA ARG A 597 0.55 35.68 25.24
C ARG A 597 0.45 35.04 26.63
N ALA A 598 0.03 33.78 26.70
CA ALA A 598 0.16 32.96 27.91
C ALA A 598 1.05 31.74 27.65
N GLU A 599 1.94 31.46 28.60
CA GLU A 599 2.73 30.23 28.64
C GLU A 599 1.90 29.15 29.36
N LEU A 600 1.57 28.09 28.64
CA LEU A 600 0.65 27.05 29.10
C LEU A 600 1.36 25.94 29.89
N GLY A 601 2.64 25.73 29.64
CA GLY A 601 3.47 24.76 30.35
C GLY A 601 4.57 24.17 29.47
N ARG A 602 5.29 23.18 30.01
CA ARG A 602 6.34 22.42 29.30
C ARG A 602 5.87 21.01 28.99
N VAL A 603 6.09 20.58 27.75
CA VAL A 603 5.93 19.18 27.30
C VAL A 603 7.29 18.55 27.04
N THR A 604 7.38 17.23 27.21
CA THR A 604 8.57 16.42 26.90
C THR A 604 8.14 15.13 26.24
N LEU A 605 8.82 14.73 25.16
CA LEU A 605 8.60 13.47 24.46
C LEU A 605 9.93 12.83 23.99
N ASP A 606 9.93 11.51 23.96
CA ASP A 606 11.03 10.68 23.45
C ASP A 606 10.67 10.18 22.03
N GLY A 607 11.67 9.97 21.19
CA GLY A 607 11.51 9.31 19.90
C GLY A 607 11.18 7.83 20.06
N LEU A 608 10.38 7.28 19.14
CA LEU A 608 10.11 5.84 19.12
C LEU A 608 11.42 5.05 18.89
N PRO A 609 11.60 3.88 19.53
CA PRO A 609 12.72 3.00 19.24
C PRO A 609 12.57 2.43 17.83
N ALA A 610 13.55 2.68 16.95
CA ALA A 610 13.45 2.32 15.54
C ALA A 610 14.80 2.05 14.85
N THR A 611 14.75 1.27 13.78
CA THR A 611 15.79 1.22 12.74
C THR A 611 15.27 1.92 11.47
N GLY A 612 16.14 2.12 10.48
CA GLY A 612 15.74 2.60 9.14
C GLY A 612 14.84 1.63 8.35
N ARG A 613 14.35 0.55 8.98
CA ARG A 613 13.43 -0.44 8.40
C ARG A 613 11.98 -0.27 8.89
N MET A 614 11.71 0.74 9.73
CA MET A 614 10.41 0.97 10.38
C MET A 614 9.89 2.40 10.12
N SER A 615 8.57 2.54 9.93
CA SER A 615 7.91 3.85 9.74
C SER A 615 7.62 4.53 11.09
N ALA A 616 8.69 4.99 11.76
CA ALA A 616 8.66 5.37 13.18
C ALA A 616 8.57 6.88 13.47
N ARG A 617 8.45 7.75 12.47
CA ARG A 617 8.12 9.19 12.68
C ARG A 617 6.62 9.38 12.93
N TRP A 618 6.12 8.84 14.04
CA TRP A 618 4.72 8.91 14.44
C TRP A 618 4.52 9.98 15.52
N ALA A 619 3.40 10.70 15.48
CA ALA A 619 3.12 11.78 16.41
C ALA A 619 2.62 11.23 17.75
N GLN A 620 3.09 11.82 18.85
CA GLN A 620 2.57 11.55 20.19
C GLN A 620 1.71 12.73 20.64
N GLU A 621 0.59 12.43 21.29
CA GLU A 621 -0.24 13.47 21.91
C GLU A 621 0.40 13.93 23.22
N VAL A 622 0.53 15.25 23.36
CA VAL A 622 0.92 15.92 24.61
C VAL A 622 -0.08 17.02 24.91
N ARG A 623 -0.37 17.27 26.20
CA ARG A 623 -1.38 18.24 26.63
C ARG A 623 -0.80 19.25 27.63
N VAL A 624 -1.32 20.48 27.58
CA VAL A 624 -1.02 21.57 28.52
C VAL A 624 -2.30 22.31 28.90
N PRO A 625 -2.47 22.79 30.16
CA PRO A 625 -3.68 23.52 30.57
C PRO A 625 -3.89 24.80 29.76
N LEU A 626 -5.09 25.01 29.21
CA LEU A 626 -5.43 26.20 28.42
C LEU A 626 -5.91 27.33 29.35
N THR A 627 -4.99 28.18 29.80
CA THR A 627 -5.30 29.31 30.70
C THR A 627 -4.52 30.58 30.31
N GLY A 628 -4.96 31.75 30.80
CA GLY A 628 -4.23 33.02 30.68
C GLY A 628 -4.51 33.87 29.43
N VAL A 629 -5.15 33.33 28.39
CA VAL A 629 -5.62 34.05 27.18
C VAL A 629 -7.14 34.15 27.11
N ASP A 630 -7.68 34.88 26.14
CA ASP A 630 -9.08 34.70 25.73
C ASP A 630 -9.21 33.41 24.90
N PRO A 631 -9.92 32.37 25.38
CA PRO A 631 -10.10 31.15 24.60
C PRO A 631 -11.06 31.34 23.43
N HIS A 632 -11.81 32.44 23.31
CA HIS A 632 -12.68 32.70 22.15
C HIS A 632 -11.91 33.23 20.93
N HIS A 633 -10.70 33.75 21.13
CA HIS A 633 -10.03 34.66 20.20
C HIS A 633 -8.54 34.31 19.99
N VAL A 634 -8.21 33.03 19.87
CA VAL A 634 -6.82 32.54 19.79
C VAL A 634 -6.30 32.63 18.34
N VAL A 635 -5.10 33.17 18.13
CA VAL A 635 -4.52 33.44 16.79
C VAL A 635 -3.12 32.84 16.55
N GLU A 636 -2.48 32.30 17.58
CA GLU A 636 -1.06 31.93 17.52
C GLU A 636 -0.72 30.79 18.48
N LEU A 637 0.11 29.86 18.01
CA LEU A 637 0.77 28.81 18.80
C LEU A 637 2.28 29.03 18.74
N GLU A 638 2.93 29.03 19.90
CA GLU A 638 4.38 29.10 20.02
C GLU A 638 4.92 27.84 20.72
N LEU A 639 6.01 27.28 20.17
CA LEU A 639 6.76 26.14 20.73
C LEU A 639 8.24 26.52 20.88
N VAL A 640 8.77 26.51 22.09
CA VAL A 640 10.14 26.96 22.38
C VAL A 640 10.99 25.76 22.84
N PRO A 641 11.93 25.26 22.01
CA PRO A 641 12.73 24.08 22.32
C PRO A 641 13.73 24.36 23.44
N ARG A 642 13.95 23.36 24.30
CA ARG A 642 14.88 23.44 25.45
C ARG A 642 16.25 22.84 25.21
N GLY A 643 16.42 21.98 24.21
CA GLY A 643 17.71 21.37 23.84
C GLY A 643 18.50 22.23 22.86
N ASP A 644 19.82 22.10 22.85
CA ASP A 644 20.71 23.00 22.09
C ASP A 644 20.53 22.92 20.56
N ALA A 645 20.19 21.75 20.01
CA ALA A 645 19.84 21.58 18.60
C ALA A 645 18.83 20.44 18.43
N GLY A 646 18.09 20.43 17.32
CA GLY A 646 17.16 19.35 17.02
C GLY A 646 16.15 19.66 15.93
N GLN A 647 15.22 18.72 15.73
CA GLN A 647 14.11 18.80 14.79
C GLN A 647 12.84 18.22 15.42
N ALA A 648 11.68 18.67 14.95
CA ALA A 648 10.37 18.11 15.30
C ALA A 648 9.34 18.46 14.22
N TRP A 649 8.14 17.85 14.28
CA TRP A 649 7.03 18.21 13.41
C TRP A 649 5.73 18.31 14.20
N LEU A 650 5.01 19.42 14.04
CA LEU A 650 3.63 19.56 14.49
C LEU A 650 2.69 19.05 13.39
N VAL A 651 1.97 17.97 13.66
CA VAL A 651 0.94 17.44 12.75
C VAL A 651 -0.33 18.27 12.84
N ASP A 652 -0.78 18.56 14.06
CA ASP A 652 -1.86 19.48 14.39
C ASP A 652 -1.95 19.74 15.91
N ALA A 653 -2.82 20.68 16.31
CA ALA A 653 -3.21 20.96 17.68
C ALA A 653 -4.72 21.24 17.80
N TYR A 654 -5.30 20.90 18.95
CA TYR A 654 -6.73 21.03 19.28
C TYR A 654 -6.91 21.57 20.70
N GLY A 655 -7.93 22.39 20.92
CA GLY A 655 -8.51 22.52 22.25
C GLY A 655 -9.20 21.20 22.63
N TRP A 656 -8.95 20.68 23.84
CA TRP A 656 -9.48 19.41 24.34
C TRP A 656 -10.28 19.59 25.64
N ASN A 657 -11.32 18.77 25.83
CA ASN A 657 -12.13 18.70 27.04
C ASN A 657 -12.50 17.23 27.36
N ASP A 658 -12.94 16.95 28.57
CA ASP A 658 -13.35 15.62 29.00
C ASP A 658 -14.56 15.08 28.22
N GLY A 659 -14.52 13.79 27.91
CA GLY A 659 -15.67 12.97 27.52
C GLY A 659 -15.82 12.69 26.03
N LEU A 660 -16.83 11.89 25.70
CA LEU A 660 -17.17 11.51 24.33
C LEU A 660 -18.55 12.09 23.94
N PRO A 661 -18.64 13.08 23.03
CA PRO A 661 -19.91 13.56 22.50
C PRO A 661 -20.54 12.51 21.57
N ASP A 662 -21.84 12.64 21.32
CA ASP A 662 -22.53 11.87 20.28
C ASP A 662 -21.89 12.17 18.91
N PRO A 663 -21.45 11.16 18.14
CA PRO A 663 -21.01 11.34 16.75
C PRO A 663 -22.05 12.04 15.88
N ALA A 664 -23.35 11.90 16.18
CA ALA A 664 -24.47 12.42 15.40
C ALA A 664 -24.40 11.98 13.92
N THR A 665 -24.10 10.68 13.74
CA THR A 665 -23.84 9.99 12.48
C THR A 665 -24.88 10.32 11.41
N GLY A 666 -24.40 10.87 10.28
CA GLY A 666 -25.24 11.30 9.16
C GLY A 666 -24.87 10.60 7.85
N ALA A 667 -25.85 10.48 6.96
CA ALA A 667 -25.60 10.04 5.58
C ALA A 667 -24.92 11.16 4.79
N LEU A 668 -23.60 11.11 4.69
CA LEU A 668 -22.85 11.95 3.77
C LEU A 668 -23.08 11.49 2.32
N PRO A 669 -23.11 12.41 1.34
CA PRO A 669 -23.10 12.08 -0.08
C PRO A 669 -21.97 11.11 -0.43
N ARG A 670 -22.36 10.00 -1.04
CA ARG A 670 -21.45 8.96 -1.51
C ARG A 670 -21.12 9.21 -2.97
N VAL A 671 -19.84 9.16 -3.32
CA VAL A 671 -19.35 9.40 -4.69
C VAL A 671 -18.66 8.16 -5.26
N ASP A 672 -19.21 7.58 -6.33
CA ASP A 672 -18.70 6.39 -7.00
C ASP A 672 -18.18 6.73 -8.42
N VAL A 673 -17.02 6.21 -8.81
CA VAL A 673 -16.43 6.37 -10.14
C VAL A 673 -16.84 5.19 -11.03
N GLY A 674 -17.49 5.49 -12.15
CA GLY A 674 -17.86 4.51 -13.16
C GLY A 674 -16.66 3.99 -13.99
N VAL A 675 -16.94 2.98 -14.80
CA VAL A 675 -16.01 2.46 -15.80
C VAL A 675 -16.68 2.54 -17.17
N VAL A 676 -15.95 3.05 -18.15
CA VAL A 676 -16.35 3.08 -19.57
C VAL A 676 -15.34 2.26 -20.37
N THR A 677 -15.80 1.59 -21.41
CA THR A 677 -14.94 0.95 -22.41
C THR A 677 -15.22 1.54 -23.78
N ALA A 678 -14.18 1.83 -24.54
CA ALA A 678 -14.26 2.35 -25.90
C ALA A 678 -13.16 1.75 -26.78
N ASP A 679 -13.34 1.84 -28.09
CA ASP A 679 -12.32 1.51 -29.10
C ASP A 679 -11.56 2.80 -29.50
N GLU A 680 -10.29 2.66 -29.88
CA GLU A 680 -9.42 3.78 -30.29
C GLU A 680 -9.87 4.35 -31.65
N GLY A 681 -9.93 3.49 -32.66
CA GLY A 681 -10.37 3.75 -34.04
C GLY A 681 -9.31 4.39 -34.93
N ASP A 682 -9.46 4.27 -36.25
CA ASP A 682 -8.44 4.61 -37.25
C ASP A 682 -7.91 6.06 -37.22
N SER A 683 -8.70 7.03 -36.71
CA SER A 683 -8.34 8.46 -36.78
C SER A 683 -9.17 9.40 -35.90
N GLY A 684 -8.50 10.49 -35.48
CA GLY A 684 -9.12 11.68 -34.90
C GLY A 684 -9.47 11.56 -33.41
N THR A 685 -9.68 12.69 -32.74
CA THR A 685 -9.89 12.69 -31.27
C THR A 685 -11.38 12.61 -30.91
N ARG A 686 -11.77 11.55 -30.20
CA ARG A 686 -13.08 11.38 -29.58
C ARG A 686 -13.02 11.76 -28.10
N THR A 687 -14.13 12.24 -27.54
CA THR A 687 -14.27 12.50 -26.10
C THR A 687 -15.36 11.59 -25.54
N TYR A 688 -15.01 10.77 -24.57
CA TYR A 688 -15.94 9.92 -23.82
C TYR A 688 -16.15 10.50 -22.42
N GLN A 689 -17.38 10.44 -21.91
CA GLN A 689 -17.70 10.90 -20.56
C GLN A 689 -17.61 9.73 -19.58
N VAL A 690 -16.68 9.78 -18.63
CA VAL A 690 -16.68 8.86 -17.49
C VAL A 690 -17.65 9.39 -16.44
N PRO A 691 -18.70 8.63 -16.06
CA PRO A 691 -19.66 9.08 -15.08
C PRO A 691 -19.09 8.93 -13.66
N VAL A 692 -19.18 10.00 -12.88
CA VAL A 692 -18.99 9.98 -11.42
C VAL A 692 -20.36 10.21 -10.78
N THR A 693 -20.94 9.17 -10.20
CA THR A 693 -22.30 9.18 -9.66
C THR A 693 -22.31 9.56 -8.17
N VAL A 694 -23.31 10.33 -7.76
CA VAL A 694 -23.46 10.81 -6.38
C VAL A 694 -24.78 10.35 -5.79
N THR A 695 -24.72 9.62 -4.67
CA THR A 695 -25.88 9.14 -3.92
C THR A 695 -26.09 9.97 -2.66
N GLY A 696 -27.27 10.58 -2.53
CA GLY A 696 -27.65 11.49 -1.43
C GLY A 696 -27.59 12.98 -1.82
N ASP A 697 -28.30 13.82 -1.05
CA ASP A 697 -28.60 15.22 -1.41
C ASP A 697 -27.79 16.28 -0.63
N GLY A 698 -26.80 15.87 0.14
CA GLY A 698 -25.97 16.80 0.92
C GLY A 698 -24.98 17.62 0.06
N PRO A 699 -24.61 18.84 0.49
CA PRO A 699 -23.53 19.60 -0.13
C PRO A 699 -22.16 19.05 0.28
N GLY A 700 -21.22 18.99 -0.65
CA GLY A 700 -19.91 18.37 -0.42
C GLY A 700 -18.80 18.85 -1.35
N ALA A 701 -17.62 18.25 -1.24
CA ALA A 701 -16.53 18.42 -2.18
C ALA A 701 -15.63 17.17 -2.26
N VAL A 702 -15.25 16.80 -3.48
CA VAL A 702 -14.28 15.74 -3.79
C VAL A 702 -13.15 16.29 -4.66
N ARG A 703 -11.97 15.65 -4.62
CA ARG A 703 -10.88 15.89 -5.56
C ARG A 703 -10.76 14.69 -6.49
N LEU A 704 -10.83 14.97 -7.79
CA LEU A 704 -10.62 14.00 -8.85
C LEU A 704 -9.19 14.08 -9.37
N PHE A 705 -8.64 12.93 -9.72
CA PHE A 705 -7.32 12.78 -10.34
C PHE A 705 -7.47 11.90 -11.58
N ALA A 706 -7.22 12.46 -12.76
CA ALA A 706 -7.32 11.77 -14.04
C ALA A 706 -5.92 11.62 -14.63
N TYR A 707 -5.45 10.37 -14.70
CA TYR A 707 -4.12 10.03 -15.21
C TYR A 707 -4.06 10.09 -16.74
N ASP A 708 -2.87 10.36 -17.28
CA ASP A 708 -2.56 10.04 -18.67
C ASP A 708 -2.51 8.52 -18.91
N GLU A 709 -2.49 8.14 -20.19
CA GLU A 709 -2.59 6.73 -20.61
C GLU A 709 -1.31 5.89 -20.42
N VAL A 710 -0.26 6.50 -19.86
CA VAL A 710 1.02 5.86 -19.53
C VAL A 710 1.26 5.88 -18.01
N GLY A 711 0.31 6.44 -17.24
CA GLY A 711 0.39 6.62 -15.79
C GLY A 711 1.50 7.58 -15.35
N ARG A 712 2.05 8.42 -16.25
CA ARG A 712 3.23 9.25 -15.97
C ARG A 712 2.86 10.52 -15.21
N ALA A 713 1.77 11.18 -15.60
CA ALA A 713 1.22 12.38 -14.99
C ALA A 713 -0.29 12.24 -14.77
N PHE A 714 -0.83 13.12 -13.93
CA PHE A 714 -2.27 13.27 -13.71
C PHE A 714 -2.67 14.74 -13.79
N THR A 715 -3.86 14.99 -14.31
CA THR A 715 -4.59 16.25 -14.06
C THR A 715 -5.43 16.10 -12.80
N GLN A 716 -5.74 17.20 -12.13
CA GLN A 716 -6.58 17.18 -10.94
C GLN A 716 -7.64 18.26 -10.96
N ARG A 717 -8.79 17.99 -10.35
CA ARG A 717 -9.93 18.91 -10.27
C ARG A 717 -10.60 18.79 -8.91
N LEU A 718 -10.73 19.91 -8.20
CA LEU A 718 -11.66 20.01 -7.07
C LEU A 718 -13.08 20.17 -7.66
N VAL A 719 -14.01 19.35 -7.20
CA VAL A 719 -15.41 19.37 -7.61
C VAL A 719 -16.27 19.57 -6.35
N THR A 720 -17.02 20.67 -6.32
CA THR A 720 -18.14 20.82 -5.38
C THR A 720 -19.26 19.88 -5.80
N VAL A 721 -19.85 19.19 -4.84
CA VAL A 721 -21.11 18.44 -4.99
C VAL A 721 -22.21 19.35 -4.48
N GLU A 722 -23.08 19.82 -5.37
CA GLU A 722 -24.24 20.63 -4.99
C GLU A 722 -25.42 19.73 -4.55
N PRO A 723 -26.34 20.20 -3.67
CA PRO A 723 -27.52 19.44 -3.27
C PRO A 723 -28.37 18.99 -4.47
N GLY A 724 -28.67 17.69 -4.54
CA GLY A 724 -29.41 17.06 -5.65
C GLY A 724 -28.58 16.82 -6.93
N GLN A 725 -27.26 17.05 -6.91
CA GLN A 725 -26.37 16.78 -8.05
C GLN A 725 -25.92 15.31 -8.06
N HIS A 726 -26.70 14.45 -8.73
CA HIS A 726 -26.44 13.00 -8.75
C HIS A 726 -25.40 12.51 -9.79
N LEU A 727 -24.90 13.39 -10.66
CA LEU A 727 -23.93 13.03 -11.70
C LEU A 727 -22.92 14.17 -11.93
N VAL A 728 -21.66 13.78 -12.11
CA VAL A 728 -20.58 14.61 -12.63
C VAL A 728 -19.94 13.85 -13.80
N GLU A 729 -20.02 14.40 -15.01
CA GLU A 729 -19.36 13.81 -16.19
C GLU A 729 -17.92 14.31 -16.31
N ILE A 730 -16.98 13.38 -16.49
CA ILE A 730 -15.56 13.66 -16.62
C ILE A 730 -15.10 13.33 -18.05
N PRO A 731 -14.81 14.34 -18.89
CA PRO A 731 -14.42 14.11 -20.27
C PRO A 731 -13.00 13.55 -20.33
N MET A 732 -12.84 12.42 -21.01
CA MET A 732 -11.56 11.80 -21.35
C MET A 732 -11.41 11.70 -22.86
N GLN A 733 -10.24 12.09 -23.37
CA GLN A 733 -9.93 12.06 -24.79
C GLN A 733 -9.16 10.81 -25.18
N VAL A 734 -9.54 10.27 -26.34
CA VAL A 734 -8.90 9.16 -27.05
C VAL A 734 -8.65 9.65 -28.46
N THR A 735 -7.42 9.50 -28.97
CA THR A 735 -7.05 9.91 -30.32
C THR A 735 -6.80 8.67 -31.15
N GLY A 736 -7.66 8.47 -32.14
CA GLY A 736 -7.56 7.37 -33.07
C GLY A 736 -6.33 7.44 -33.98
N ASN A 737 -5.77 6.28 -34.29
CA ASN A 737 -4.49 6.07 -34.94
C ASN A 737 -4.53 4.77 -35.81
N THR A 738 -3.46 4.42 -36.54
CA THR A 738 -3.38 3.20 -37.39
C THR A 738 -2.07 2.43 -37.14
N ARG A 739 -1.71 2.29 -35.87
CA ARG A 739 -0.51 1.61 -35.35
C ARG A 739 -0.84 0.99 -34.00
N TRP A 740 -0.76 -0.33 -33.99
CA TRP A 740 -1.01 -1.15 -32.80
C TRP A 740 -0.19 -0.73 -31.56
N SER A 741 -0.85 -0.87 -30.41
CA SER A 741 -0.34 -0.72 -29.06
C SER A 741 -1.12 -1.62 -28.08
N PRO A 742 -0.67 -1.79 -26.81
CA PRO A 742 -1.48 -2.44 -25.79
C PRO A 742 -2.64 -1.53 -25.33
N ASP A 743 -3.86 -2.06 -25.33
CA ASP A 743 -5.06 -1.57 -24.63
C ASP A 743 -4.73 -0.61 -23.46
N ALA A 744 -5.14 0.66 -23.54
CA ALA A 744 -4.79 1.66 -22.52
C ALA A 744 -5.87 1.80 -21.42
N LEU A 745 -5.46 2.18 -20.21
CA LEU A 745 -6.37 2.50 -19.11
C LEU A 745 -6.16 3.95 -18.64
N ARG A 746 -7.15 4.82 -18.90
CA ARG A 746 -7.22 6.17 -18.32
C ARG A 746 -7.78 6.05 -16.90
N VAL A 747 -6.91 5.96 -15.89
CA VAL A 747 -7.36 5.83 -14.49
C VAL A 747 -7.97 7.15 -14.01
N LEU A 748 -9.19 7.07 -13.47
CA LEU A 748 -9.85 8.14 -12.72
C LEU A 748 -9.95 7.73 -11.25
N LEU A 749 -9.35 8.51 -10.36
CA LEU A 749 -9.48 8.38 -8.92
C LEU A 749 -10.31 9.53 -8.34
N VAL A 750 -11.08 9.25 -7.29
CA VAL A 750 -11.75 10.27 -6.47
C VAL A 750 -11.31 10.14 -5.01
N LYS A 751 -11.14 11.28 -4.35
CA LYS A 751 -10.91 11.37 -2.91
C LYS A 751 -11.88 12.36 -2.27
N ALA A 752 -12.47 11.99 -1.14
CA ALA A 752 -13.30 12.90 -0.34
C ALA A 752 -12.45 14.07 0.21
N VAL A 753 -13.00 15.29 0.20
CA VAL A 753 -12.32 16.50 0.70
C VAL A 753 -13.13 17.16 1.83
N ARG A 754 -14.45 17.19 1.70
CA ARG A 754 -15.38 17.72 2.72
C ARG A 754 -16.79 17.19 2.46
N GLY A 755 -17.56 16.88 3.50
CA GLY A 755 -19.00 16.59 3.39
C GLY A 755 -19.33 15.47 2.39
N THR A 756 -18.45 14.50 2.22
CA THR A 756 -18.59 13.38 1.27
C THR A 756 -17.86 12.15 1.79
N VAL A 757 -18.25 10.99 1.27
CA VAL A 757 -17.45 9.75 1.31
C VAL A 757 -17.29 9.26 -0.13
N ALA A 758 -16.13 8.72 -0.49
CA ALA A 758 -16.03 8.01 -1.76
C ALA A 758 -16.52 6.56 -1.58
N GLY A 759 -17.43 6.16 -2.45
CA GLY A 759 -17.80 4.78 -2.70
C GLY A 759 -16.69 4.11 -3.52
N ARG A 760 -17.01 3.65 -4.73
CA ARG A 760 -16.02 3.17 -5.68
C ARG A 760 -15.02 4.27 -6.02
N PHE A 761 -13.86 4.24 -5.37
CA PHE A 761 -12.91 5.37 -5.44
C PHE A 761 -12.07 5.38 -6.73
N ALA A 762 -12.09 4.29 -7.50
CA ALA A 762 -11.29 4.10 -8.71
C ALA A 762 -12.14 3.53 -9.86
N GLY A 763 -11.96 4.12 -11.04
CA GLY A 763 -12.59 3.73 -12.29
C GLY A 763 -11.90 4.42 -13.46
N GLY A 764 -12.65 4.84 -14.49
CA GLY A 764 -12.07 5.56 -15.64
C GLY A 764 -12.54 5.04 -16.99
N LEU A 765 -11.66 5.16 -17.99
CA LEU A 765 -11.90 4.74 -19.37
C LEU A 765 -10.86 3.69 -19.81
N THR A 766 -11.32 2.50 -20.14
CA THR A 766 -10.55 1.49 -20.87
C THR A 766 -10.65 1.78 -22.36
N VAL A 767 -9.51 1.99 -23.01
CA VAL A 767 -9.38 2.06 -24.47
C VAL A 767 -8.92 0.70 -24.96
N ARG A 768 -9.64 0.14 -25.91
CA ARG A 768 -9.26 -1.08 -26.61
C ARG A 768 -8.51 -0.73 -27.89
N GLU A 769 -7.46 -1.49 -28.16
CA GLU A 769 -6.78 -1.45 -29.44
C GLU A 769 -7.64 -2.15 -30.51
N ASP A 770 -7.80 -1.52 -31.67
CA ASP A 770 -8.46 -2.09 -32.85
C ASP A 770 -7.54 -2.25 -34.09
N ASP A 771 -6.27 -1.83 -34.00
CA ASP A 771 -5.22 -2.16 -34.98
C ASP A 771 -4.67 -3.60 -34.87
N PRO A 772 -4.08 -4.16 -35.95
CA PRO A 772 -3.43 -5.47 -35.94
C PRO A 772 -1.98 -5.45 -35.39
N GLU A 773 -1.65 -6.40 -34.50
CA GLU A 773 -0.28 -6.61 -33.97
C GLU A 773 0.75 -6.80 -35.11
N PRO A 774 1.92 -6.12 -35.07
CA PRO A 774 2.99 -6.35 -36.03
C PRO A 774 3.55 -7.76 -35.95
N VAL A 775 3.57 -8.46 -37.08
CA VAL A 775 4.08 -9.83 -37.17
C VAL A 775 5.60 -9.80 -37.11
N LEU A 776 6.19 -10.52 -36.15
CA LEU A 776 7.63 -10.76 -36.12
C LEU A 776 8.05 -11.78 -37.18
N THR A 777 9.14 -11.45 -37.87
CA THR A 777 9.95 -12.37 -38.66
C THR A 777 11.37 -12.39 -38.13
N VAL A 778 12.06 -13.52 -38.21
CA VAL A 778 13.47 -13.65 -37.78
C VAL A 778 14.25 -14.41 -38.85
N ALA A 779 15.42 -13.90 -39.19
CA ALA A 779 16.36 -14.50 -40.14
C ALA A 779 17.73 -14.73 -39.48
N PRO A 780 18.39 -15.85 -39.75
CA PRO A 780 19.75 -16.09 -39.25
C PRO A 780 20.75 -15.14 -39.93
N VAL A 781 21.68 -14.63 -39.12
CA VAL A 781 22.88 -13.89 -39.57
C VAL A 781 24.10 -14.79 -39.44
N ALA A 782 24.16 -15.58 -38.36
CA ALA A 782 25.06 -16.70 -38.16
C ALA A 782 24.38 -17.73 -37.24
N ASP A 783 23.65 -18.70 -37.80
CA ASP A 783 23.00 -19.80 -37.05
C ASP A 783 23.87 -21.05 -36.92
N ARG A 784 25.04 -21.08 -37.57
CA ARG A 784 26.09 -22.07 -37.33
C ARG A 784 27.43 -21.37 -37.12
N VAL A 785 28.05 -21.62 -35.98
CA VAL A 785 29.38 -21.11 -35.63
C VAL A 785 30.26 -22.24 -35.09
N ALA A 786 31.57 -22.02 -35.11
CA ALA A 786 32.44 -22.75 -34.20
C ALA A 786 32.35 -22.15 -32.79
N GLU A 787 32.79 -22.90 -31.78
CA GLU A 787 33.17 -22.36 -30.47
C GLU A 787 33.97 -21.05 -30.57
N GLY A 788 33.79 -20.18 -29.57
CA GLY A 788 34.34 -18.83 -29.52
C GLY A 788 33.71 -17.88 -30.55
N GLY A 789 32.76 -18.37 -31.36
CA GLY A 789 31.95 -17.58 -32.26
C GLY A 789 30.77 -16.88 -31.56
N VAL A 790 29.89 -16.31 -32.38
CA VAL A 790 28.66 -15.65 -31.92
C VAL A 790 27.52 -16.08 -32.82
N LEU A 791 26.59 -16.87 -32.28
CA LEU A 791 25.33 -17.15 -32.94
C LEU A 791 24.52 -15.85 -33.02
N ALA A 792 24.01 -15.50 -34.19
CA ALA A 792 23.36 -14.23 -34.44
C ALA A 792 22.13 -14.33 -35.34
N TRP A 793 21.09 -13.56 -35.02
CA TRP A 793 19.87 -13.43 -35.82
C TRP A 793 19.43 -11.97 -35.93
N ARG A 794 18.84 -11.62 -37.07
CA ARG A 794 18.17 -10.32 -37.28
C ARG A 794 16.67 -10.54 -37.27
N ALA A 795 15.99 -9.74 -36.47
CA ALA A 795 14.56 -9.79 -36.24
C ALA A 795 13.90 -8.55 -36.87
N ALA A 796 12.72 -8.70 -37.47
CA ALA A 796 12.03 -7.63 -38.19
C ALA A 796 10.51 -7.71 -38.04
N LEU A 797 9.87 -6.56 -37.76
CA LEU A 797 8.42 -6.42 -37.65
C LEU A 797 7.77 -6.08 -39.00
N SER A 798 6.53 -6.50 -39.21
CA SER A 798 5.76 -6.18 -40.42
C SER A 798 5.27 -4.72 -40.49
N ALA A 799 5.20 -4.02 -39.36
CA ALA A 799 4.69 -2.67 -39.22
C ALA A 799 5.30 -1.98 -37.97
N PRO A 800 5.39 -0.64 -37.94
CA PRO A 800 5.84 0.10 -36.76
C PRO A 800 4.70 0.23 -35.73
N ALA A 801 5.04 0.12 -34.45
CA ALA A 801 4.13 0.38 -33.33
C ALA A 801 4.47 1.71 -32.62
N ASP A 802 3.48 2.32 -31.96
CA ASP A 802 3.66 3.57 -31.20
C ASP A 802 4.20 3.36 -29.76
N VAL A 803 4.39 2.11 -29.37
CA VAL A 803 5.16 1.72 -28.18
C VAL A 803 6.36 0.85 -28.56
N GLY A 804 7.33 0.73 -27.66
CA GLY A 804 8.42 -0.23 -27.84
C GLY A 804 7.89 -1.66 -27.66
N ILE A 805 8.17 -2.52 -28.64
CA ILE A 805 7.77 -3.93 -28.63
C ILE A 805 8.92 -4.77 -28.04
N LEU A 806 8.61 -5.58 -27.01
CA LEU A 806 9.59 -6.37 -26.27
C LEU A 806 9.17 -7.84 -26.28
N TRP A 807 9.93 -8.70 -26.94
CA TRP A 807 9.64 -10.13 -27.05
C TRP A 807 10.69 -10.92 -26.27
N VAL A 808 10.24 -11.80 -25.37
CA VAL A 808 11.14 -12.68 -24.60
C VAL A 808 11.07 -14.10 -25.14
N GLY A 809 12.23 -14.69 -25.39
CA GLY A 809 12.40 -16.07 -25.81
C GLY A 809 13.07 -16.90 -24.72
N ALA A 810 12.57 -18.10 -24.47
CA ALA A 810 13.16 -19.04 -23.52
C ALA A 810 14.01 -20.10 -24.24
N ALA A 811 15.09 -20.57 -23.61
CA ALA A 811 15.76 -21.79 -24.03
C ALA A 811 14.83 -23.00 -23.83
N THR A 812 14.86 -23.94 -24.78
CA THR A 812 14.01 -25.14 -24.79
C THR A 812 14.78 -26.31 -25.40
N VAL A 813 14.43 -27.53 -25.01
CA VAL A 813 15.07 -28.74 -25.54
C VAL A 813 14.97 -28.76 -27.08
N PRO A 814 16.10 -28.90 -27.81
CA PRO A 814 16.13 -29.05 -29.26
C PRO A 814 15.37 -30.28 -29.76
N ALA A 815 14.95 -30.25 -31.02
CA ALA A 815 14.25 -31.38 -31.66
C ALA A 815 15.21 -32.49 -32.15
N ASP A 816 16.49 -32.16 -32.32
CA ASP A 816 17.57 -33.04 -32.73
C ASP A 816 18.88 -32.62 -32.04
N GLY A 817 19.83 -33.55 -31.89
CA GLY A 817 21.16 -33.28 -31.32
C GLY A 817 21.22 -33.11 -29.79
N PRO A 818 22.43 -32.91 -29.24
CA PRO A 818 22.63 -32.44 -27.87
C PRO A 818 22.29 -30.95 -27.74
N GLU A 819 21.93 -30.53 -26.53
CA GLU A 819 21.58 -29.14 -26.24
C GLU A 819 22.77 -28.40 -25.63
N LEU A 820 23.09 -27.25 -26.23
CA LEU A 820 24.06 -26.28 -25.73
C LEU A 820 23.87 -26.04 -24.23
N SER A 821 24.95 -26.08 -23.47
CA SER A 821 24.95 -26.05 -22.02
C SER A 821 25.34 -24.68 -21.44
N SER A 822 25.38 -24.59 -20.12
CA SER A 822 25.78 -23.40 -19.38
C SER A 822 27.28 -23.10 -19.39
N THR A 823 28.14 -24.03 -19.83
CA THR A 823 29.61 -23.82 -19.93
C THR A 823 30.07 -23.26 -21.27
N ASP A 824 29.30 -23.50 -22.34
CA ASP A 824 29.77 -23.41 -23.73
C ASP A 824 29.26 -22.09 -24.38
N VAL A 825 28.88 -21.15 -23.52
CA VAL A 825 28.52 -19.75 -23.76
C VAL A 825 29.38 -18.84 -22.88
N ASP A 826 29.71 -17.62 -23.34
CA ASP A 826 30.55 -16.67 -22.56
C ASP A 826 30.04 -16.55 -21.13
N GLU A 827 30.87 -16.91 -20.14
CA GLU A 827 30.51 -16.90 -18.71
C GLU A 827 29.86 -15.57 -18.31
N GLN A 828 30.43 -14.45 -18.76
CA GLN A 828 29.89 -13.14 -18.38
C GLN A 828 28.53 -12.90 -19.03
N TRP A 829 28.31 -13.36 -20.26
CA TRP A 829 27.04 -13.29 -20.96
C TRP A 829 26.01 -14.19 -20.28
N PHE A 830 26.36 -15.44 -19.98
CA PHE A 830 25.50 -16.37 -19.24
C PHE A 830 25.05 -15.72 -17.94
N ARG A 831 25.98 -15.36 -17.05
CA ARG A 831 25.67 -14.70 -15.76
C ARG A 831 24.85 -13.41 -15.93
N ARG A 832 24.99 -12.67 -17.04
CA ARG A 832 24.13 -11.50 -17.35
C ARG A 832 22.69 -11.89 -17.73
N GLN A 833 22.49 -12.95 -18.52
CA GLN A 833 21.15 -13.39 -18.95
C GLN A 833 20.43 -14.31 -17.96
N THR A 834 21.17 -15.05 -17.11
CA THR A 834 20.64 -16.00 -16.10
C THR A 834 20.67 -15.45 -14.67
N TYR A 835 20.64 -14.12 -14.52
CA TYR A 835 20.57 -13.45 -13.21
C TYR A 835 21.66 -13.88 -12.19
N GLN A 836 22.89 -14.08 -12.67
CA GLN A 836 24.05 -14.55 -11.91
C GLN A 836 23.97 -16.02 -11.44
N GLU A 837 23.20 -16.89 -12.11
CA GLU A 837 23.41 -18.34 -11.98
C GLU A 837 24.88 -18.72 -12.25
N ASP A 838 25.35 -19.76 -11.56
CA ASP A 838 26.69 -20.31 -11.79
C ASP A 838 26.67 -21.22 -13.03
N PRO A 839 27.54 -21.02 -14.04
CA PRO A 839 27.60 -21.91 -15.21
C PRO A 839 28.04 -23.33 -14.85
N LEU A 840 28.68 -23.51 -13.68
CA LEU A 840 29.01 -24.81 -13.10
C LEU A 840 27.96 -25.22 -12.04
N PRO A 841 27.61 -26.51 -11.93
CA PRO A 841 27.94 -27.57 -12.89
C PRO A 841 27.27 -27.33 -14.24
N SER A 842 27.94 -27.75 -15.32
CA SER A 842 27.39 -27.72 -16.68
C SER A 842 26.03 -28.42 -16.73
N ARG A 843 25.08 -27.80 -17.42
CA ARG A 843 23.69 -28.26 -17.59
C ARG A 843 23.06 -27.64 -18.85
N PRO A 844 22.14 -28.33 -19.55
CA PRO A 844 21.48 -27.82 -20.75
C PRO A 844 20.78 -26.47 -20.50
N LEU A 845 20.88 -25.54 -21.44
CA LEU A 845 20.36 -24.17 -21.24
C LEU A 845 18.85 -24.13 -20.94
N SER A 846 18.05 -25.04 -21.47
CA SER A 846 16.62 -25.21 -21.16
C SER A 846 16.31 -25.57 -19.69
N THR A 847 17.32 -25.99 -18.91
CA THR A 847 17.21 -26.25 -17.46
C THR A 847 17.63 -25.05 -16.59
N THR A 848 18.08 -23.96 -17.22
CA THR A 848 18.51 -22.72 -16.57
C THR A 848 17.43 -21.63 -16.67
N GLY A 849 17.63 -20.51 -15.98
CA GLY A 849 16.84 -19.30 -16.14
C GLY A 849 17.04 -18.55 -17.47
N LEU A 850 17.76 -19.10 -18.46
CA LEU A 850 18.13 -18.38 -19.68
C LEU A 850 16.90 -17.91 -20.48
N ARG A 851 16.76 -16.58 -20.52
CA ARG A 851 15.77 -15.88 -21.34
C ARG A 851 16.46 -14.75 -22.10
N LEU A 852 16.17 -14.67 -23.39
CA LEU A 852 16.73 -13.70 -24.31
C LEU A 852 15.66 -12.74 -24.79
N THR A 853 16.04 -11.49 -25.04
CA THR A 853 15.08 -10.41 -25.26
C THR A 853 15.36 -9.70 -26.59
N LEU A 854 14.35 -9.66 -27.45
CA LEU A 854 14.31 -8.83 -28.65
C LEU A 854 13.55 -7.54 -28.31
N TYR A 855 14.19 -6.38 -28.48
CA TYR A 855 13.54 -5.08 -28.28
C TYR A 855 13.53 -4.27 -29.57
N PHE A 856 12.34 -3.82 -29.96
CA PHE A 856 12.10 -2.86 -31.02
C PHE A 856 11.69 -1.54 -30.35
N PRO A 857 12.49 -0.47 -30.42
CA PRO A 857 12.07 0.85 -29.96
C PRO A 857 10.79 1.34 -30.68
N PRO A 858 10.04 2.31 -30.10
CA PRO A 858 8.86 2.88 -30.75
C PRO A 858 9.16 3.34 -32.18
N GLY A 859 8.37 2.91 -33.15
CA GLY A 859 8.54 3.20 -34.57
C GLY A 859 9.65 2.42 -35.31
N GLU A 860 10.52 1.67 -34.62
CA GLU A 860 11.59 0.89 -35.25
C GLU A 860 11.11 -0.48 -35.74
N LEU A 861 11.68 -0.92 -36.88
CA LEU A 861 11.27 -2.16 -37.55
C LEU A 861 12.24 -3.34 -37.36
N THR A 862 13.45 -3.11 -36.83
CA THR A 862 14.49 -4.15 -36.78
C THR A 862 15.23 -4.20 -35.44
N ALA A 863 15.52 -5.41 -34.98
CA ALA A 863 16.35 -5.71 -33.82
C ALA A 863 17.35 -6.83 -34.16
N GLU A 864 18.41 -6.98 -33.36
CA GLU A 864 19.39 -8.07 -33.51
C GLU A 864 19.57 -8.82 -32.19
N LEU A 865 19.75 -10.14 -32.28
CA LEU A 865 20.02 -11.02 -31.15
C LEU A 865 21.36 -11.73 -31.34
N ALA A 866 22.16 -11.81 -30.28
CA ALA A 866 23.46 -12.46 -30.27
C ALA A 866 23.66 -13.35 -29.04
N VAL A 867 24.18 -14.55 -29.26
CA VAL A 867 24.60 -15.53 -28.25
C VAL A 867 26.08 -15.85 -28.48
N PRO A 868 27.01 -15.27 -27.72
CA PRO A 868 28.43 -15.60 -27.77
C PRO A 868 28.69 -16.97 -27.15
N THR A 869 29.33 -17.86 -27.91
CA THR A 869 29.77 -19.18 -27.42
C THR A 869 31.12 -19.06 -26.71
N ALA A 870 31.36 -19.90 -25.70
CA ALA A 870 32.71 -20.10 -25.17
C ALA A 870 33.55 -20.91 -26.17
N ALA A 871 34.84 -21.06 -25.88
CA ALA A 871 35.71 -22.02 -26.54
C ALA A 871 36.59 -22.68 -25.48
N ASP A 872 36.76 -24.00 -25.58
CA ASP A 872 37.57 -24.76 -24.63
C ASP A 872 38.52 -25.74 -25.34
N THR A 873 38.59 -26.98 -24.89
CA THR A 873 39.55 -28.01 -25.34
C THR A 873 39.02 -29.44 -25.24
N ASP A 874 37.78 -29.64 -24.78
CA ASP A 874 37.13 -30.94 -24.87
C ASP A 874 36.68 -31.18 -26.33
N ALA A 875 36.12 -32.37 -26.62
CA ALA A 875 35.86 -32.81 -28.00
C ALA A 875 34.43 -33.34 -28.12
N GLU A 876 33.58 -32.59 -28.81
CA GLU A 876 32.15 -32.58 -28.54
C GLU A 876 31.31 -32.96 -29.78
N PRO A 877 30.07 -33.45 -29.59
CA PRO A 877 29.11 -33.59 -30.67
C PRO A 877 28.48 -32.22 -31.02
N ALA A 878 28.39 -31.87 -32.30
CA ALA A 878 27.81 -30.60 -32.77
C ALA A 878 26.45 -30.21 -32.12
N GLU A 879 26.52 -29.30 -31.16
CA GLU A 879 25.44 -28.93 -30.25
C GLU A 879 24.38 -28.01 -30.87
N ARG A 880 23.23 -27.90 -30.18
CA ARG A 880 22.07 -27.13 -30.62
C ARG A 880 21.55 -26.18 -29.54
N LEU A 881 21.22 -24.97 -29.96
CA LEU A 881 20.38 -24.04 -29.19
C LEU A 881 18.99 -23.98 -29.84
N ARG A 882 17.91 -24.14 -29.05
CA ARG A 882 16.53 -23.83 -29.51
C ARG A 882 15.89 -22.80 -28.57
N LEU A 883 15.60 -21.62 -29.10
CA LEU A 883 14.87 -20.56 -28.42
C LEU A 883 13.44 -20.49 -28.95
N VAL A 884 12.45 -20.33 -28.07
CA VAL A 884 11.04 -20.10 -28.43
C VAL A 884 10.59 -18.74 -27.93
N PHE A 885 10.14 -17.89 -28.86
CA PHE A 885 9.49 -16.62 -28.58
C PHE A 885 7.98 -16.72 -28.84
N THR A 886 7.16 -16.13 -27.97
CA THR A 886 5.70 -16.09 -28.04
C THR A 886 5.18 -14.66 -28.22
N THR A 887 4.14 -14.46 -29.03
CA THR A 887 3.61 -13.13 -29.44
C THR A 887 2.43 -12.69 -28.56
N TYR A 888 1.87 -11.50 -28.80
CA TYR A 888 0.82 -10.91 -27.98
C TYR A 888 -0.58 -11.49 -28.25
N GLN A 889 -0.81 -12.19 -29.37
CA GLN A 889 -2.10 -12.76 -29.76
C GLN A 889 -2.31 -14.23 -29.27
N PRO A 890 -3.53 -14.63 -28.85
CA PRO A 890 -3.85 -16.02 -28.47
C PRO A 890 -3.66 -17.06 -29.58
N ASP A 891 -3.90 -16.68 -30.84
CA ASP A 891 -3.80 -17.55 -32.03
C ASP A 891 -2.40 -17.49 -32.68
N SER A 892 -1.41 -16.93 -31.98
CA SER A 892 -0.09 -16.65 -32.54
C SER A 892 0.78 -17.90 -32.71
N ARG A 893 1.77 -17.81 -33.61
CA ARG A 893 2.73 -18.89 -33.90
C ARG A 893 4.00 -18.69 -33.07
N GLU A 894 4.50 -19.77 -32.46
CA GLU A 894 5.85 -19.80 -31.89
C GLU A 894 6.87 -19.34 -32.94
N VAL A 895 7.66 -18.32 -32.60
CA VAL A 895 8.83 -17.93 -33.39
C VAL A 895 10.04 -18.65 -32.81
N VAL A 896 10.46 -19.70 -33.50
CA VAL A 896 11.56 -20.58 -33.08
C VAL A 896 12.86 -20.14 -33.73
N LEU A 897 13.90 -19.89 -32.94
CA LEU A 897 15.26 -19.69 -33.41
C LEU A 897 16.07 -20.95 -33.09
N THR A 898 16.80 -21.47 -34.07
CA THR A 898 17.74 -22.58 -33.88
C THR A 898 19.16 -22.13 -34.18
N GLY A 899 20.11 -22.52 -33.33
CA GLY A 899 21.55 -22.34 -33.54
C GLY A 899 22.30 -23.67 -33.46
N THR A 900 23.47 -23.73 -34.08
CA THR A 900 24.41 -24.87 -34.01
C THR A 900 25.80 -24.40 -33.64
N VAL A 901 26.40 -25.05 -32.64
CA VAL A 901 27.82 -24.88 -32.29
C VAL A 901 28.58 -26.13 -32.74
N THR A 902 29.86 -25.98 -33.04
CA THR A 902 30.76 -27.09 -33.39
C THR A 902 32.17 -26.80 -32.89
N ASP A 903 32.94 -27.85 -32.63
CA ASP A 903 34.37 -27.80 -32.33
C ASP A 903 35.12 -26.89 -33.31
N PRO A 904 36.17 -26.17 -32.87
CA PRO A 904 37.01 -25.38 -33.74
C PRO A 904 37.81 -26.31 -34.66
N ALA A 905 37.34 -26.46 -35.91
CA ALA A 905 37.85 -27.42 -36.88
C ALA A 905 39.39 -27.52 -36.90
N THR A 906 39.90 -28.68 -36.47
CA THR A 906 41.34 -28.97 -36.37
C THR A 906 42.05 -28.74 -37.71
N ARG A 907 43.05 -27.87 -37.71
CA ARG A 907 43.86 -27.50 -38.89
C ARG A 907 45.03 -28.46 -39.13
#